data_AF-A0A924WA90-F1
#
_entry.id   AF-A0A924WA90-F1
#
_cell.length_a   1.000
_cell.length_b   1.000
_cell.length_c   1.000
_cell.angle_alpha   90.00
_cell.angle_beta   90.00
_cell.angle_gamma   90.00
#
_symmetry.space_group_name_H-M   'P 1'
#
loop_
_entity.id
_entity.type
_entity.pdbx_description
1 polymer ?
#
loop_
_entity_poly.entity_id
_entity_poly.type
_entity_poly.pdbx_seq_one_letter_code
_entity_poly.pdbx_strand_id
1 'polypeptide(L)'
;MRPVGGEQGPAPRNTGDRITDIAFDADVEYYNSLGSNVANVVNDIESLMNGIEGIYENNTDISYEQTTIIVRTAEPDPYTSTNPGTLLGQLDTHWSGSLSSVRRDVAHLMTGKNVDGGVIGIAFLSGICSTGSGYGLSQSRYTSNVTLRRSLTAHELGHNWSAQHCDGSGSCNIMCSCNGCGPPDCTGNFTSFGAGEATQIINFRNSRSCLITEPAPVVPPFFDDFPISTIDLNKWVYIDGASVSTGSINPPSPTRAVQLNATAAGAYDDDDLRSHFINMVGVTNPQLTYFVEARGVPSGKQLFVDVWTSSLRWVNVNTIVSDGVDDSAFTQYTTALTGVSGAAHAEFRVRFRPDVDSSSQNWYIDNVYVGAPQGPPTGACCLAGGTCVSDTAAGCATQGGNYQGDNTACGNVECPQPPGACCLDTGGCVTTLNLGLCLALHGVWQGAGTTCANAGCPEPIGACCLPDGSCSDVADEAACNALGGKFQGAGVLCEQTSCPLPTGACCLDDGSCITADAATCTAQSGTFNGAGSLCVNVTCPQPSGACCLPSGVCIETDEDNCLGQSGVFNGVGSLCVNFTCPQPVGACCLASGECVETDQNGCTAQGGTFSGVGSTCAATKCAQPCGCDWNNSGDLSSQDFFDFISAFFSDNGDFNMDGVTTSQDFFDFIACFFSGC
;
A
#
# COMPACT_ATOMS: atom_id res chain seq x y z
N MET A 1 25.25 50.40 -30.20
CA MET A 1 23.88 49.88 -30.28
C MET A 1 24.01 48.39 -30.41
N ARG A 2 23.38 47.61 -29.52
CA ARG A 2 23.07 46.20 -29.81
C ARG A 2 22.33 46.15 -31.16
N PRO A 3 22.73 45.32 -32.13
CA PRO A 3 22.03 45.24 -33.41
C PRO A 3 20.58 44.80 -33.14
N VAL A 4 19.61 45.65 -33.46
CA VAL A 4 18.19 45.29 -33.36
C VAL A 4 17.86 44.44 -34.58
N GLY A 5 18.05 43.12 -34.45
CA GLY A 5 18.01 42.14 -35.54
C GLY A 5 16.60 41.77 -35.97
N GLY A 6 15.78 42.76 -36.37
CA GLY A 6 14.38 42.52 -36.74
C GLY A 6 13.59 41.83 -35.62
N GLU A 7 12.72 40.89 -35.99
CA GLU A 7 11.87 40.12 -35.06
C GLU A 7 12.65 39.24 -34.06
N GLN A 8 13.98 39.09 -34.22
CA GLN A 8 14.82 38.34 -33.27
C GLN A 8 15.29 39.17 -32.06
N GLY A 9 15.10 40.50 -32.10
CA GLY A 9 15.47 41.40 -31.01
C GLY A 9 16.98 41.68 -30.88
N PRO A 10 17.45 42.17 -29.72
CA PRO A 10 18.87 42.28 -29.40
C PRO A 10 19.50 40.88 -29.25
N ALA A 11 20.83 40.81 -29.42
CA ALA A 11 21.58 39.62 -28.98
C ALA A 11 21.46 39.47 -27.45
N PRO A 12 21.37 38.23 -26.90
CA PRO A 12 21.28 38.04 -25.45
C PRO A 12 22.50 38.60 -24.72
N ARG A 13 22.31 39.10 -23.49
CA ARG A 13 23.40 39.39 -22.56
C ARG A 13 24.32 38.18 -22.41
N ASN A 14 25.60 38.45 -22.22
CA ASN A 14 26.60 37.42 -22.04
C ASN A 14 26.37 36.72 -20.69
N THR A 15 26.14 35.40 -20.73
CA THR A 15 25.97 34.62 -19.49
C THR A 15 27.25 34.66 -18.66
N GLY A 16 27.15 35.06 -17.40
CA GLY A 16 28.29 35.18 -16.49
C GLY A 16 28.86 36.59 -16.33
N ASP A 17 28.26 37.61 -16.96
CA ASP A 17 28.56 39.02 -16.71
C ASP A 17 28.34 39.41 -15.23
N ARG A 18 28.85 40.58 -14.81
CA ARG A 18 28.52 41.16 -13.51
C ARG A 18 27.42 42.19 -13.65
N ILE A 19 26.25 41.90 -13.08
CA ILE A 19 25.15 42.86 -12.98
C ILE A 19 25.59 43.96 -12.03
N THR A 20 25.44 45.21 -12.48
CA THR A 20 25.75 46.42 -11.74
C THR A 20 24.53 47.32 -11.70
N ASP A 21 24.05 47.60 -10.50
CA ASP A 21 22.87 48.42 -10.28
C ASP A 21 23.22 49.90 -10.45
N ILE A 22 22.53 50.61 -11.36
CA ILE A 22 22.76 52.03 -11.63
C ILE A 22 21.47 52.84 -11.43
N ALA A 23 21.56 53.84 -10.55
CA ALA A 23 20.52 54.84 -10.35
C ALA A 23 20.88 56.16 -11.04
N PHE A 24 19.88 56.94 -11.42
CA PHE A 24 20.06 58.26 -12.04
C PHE A 24 19.36 59.35 -11.26
N ASP A 25 19.99 60.52 -11.25
CA ASP A 25 19.33 61.80 -10.93
C ASP A 25 19.40 62.69 -12.18
N ALA A 26 18.35 63.45 -12.45
CA ALA A 26 18.29 64.38 -13.57
C ALA A 26 17.86 65.75 -13.07
N ASP A 27 18.74 66.74 -13.17
CA ASP A 27 18.49 68.10 -12.67
C ASP A 27 17.40 68.83 -13.47
N VAL A 28 16.94 69.95 -12.90
CA VAL A 28 15.85 70.76 -13.49
C VAL A 28 16.23 71.26 -14.89
N GLU A 29 17.50 71.58 -15.14
CA GLU A 29 17.97 71.96 -16.47
C GLU A 29 17.93 70.79 -17.46
N TYR A 30 18.25 69.56 -17.05
CA TYR A 30 18.15 68.37 -17.91
C TYR A 30 16.70 68.13 -18.31
N TYR A 31 15.79 68.16 -17.33
CA TYR A 31 14.34 68.06 -17.52
C TYR A 31 13.82 69.14 -18.49
N ASN A 32 14.23 70.39 -18.30
CA ASN A 32 13.85 71.49 -19.19
C ASN A 32 14.43 71.32 -20.60
N SER A 33 15.65 70.81 -20.74
CA SER A 33 16.29 70.54 -22.05
C SER A 33 15.55 69.50 -22.90
N LEU A 34 14.71 68.67 -22.27
CA LEU A 34 13.86 67.64 -22.89
C LEU A 34 12.38 68.05 -22.95
N GLY A 35 12.11 69.36 -22.87
CA GLY A 35 10.78 69.95 -23.04
C GLY A 35 9.92 69.89 -21.78
N SER A 36 10.54 69.83 -20.60
CA SER A 36 9.85 69.77 -19.30
C SER A 36 8.84 68.61 -19.24
N ASN A 37 9.32 67.41 -19.58
CA ASN A 37 8.51 66.19 -19.63
C ASN A 37 9.27 64.99 -19.04
N VAL A 38 8.72 64.39 -17.98
CA VAL A 38 9.37 63.28 -17.24
C VAL A 38 9.59 62.06 -18.14
N ALA A 39 8.61 61.70 -18.98
CA ALA A 39 8.74 60.57 -19.89
C ALA A 39 9.84 60.80 -20.94
N ASN A 40 10.06 62.03 -21.41
CA ASN A 40 11.19 62.33 -22.30
C ASN A 40 12.55 62.16 -21.60
N VAL A 41 12.66 62.55 -20.32
CA VAL A 41 13.88 62.35 -19.51
C VAL A 41 14.20 60.86 -19.35
N VAL A 42 13.22 60.08 -18.86
CA VAL A 42 13.37 58.63 -18.67
C VAL A 42 13.74 57.94 -19.99
N ASN A 43 13.00 58.23 -21.07
CA ASN A 43 13.28 57.66 -22.39
C ASN A 43 14.69 58.00 -22.90
N ASP A 44 15.18 59.22 -22.70
CA ASP A 44 16.50 59.62 -23.18
C ASP A 44 17.64 58.94 -22.37
N ILE A 45 17.51 58.87 -21.05
CA ILE A 45 18.48 58.17 -20.16
C ILE A 45 18.56 56.68 -20.53
N GLU A 46 17.42 55.99 -20.57
CA GLU A 46 17.39 54.56 -20.93
C GLU A 46 17.93 54.32 -22.35
N SER A 47 17.66 55.22 -23.32
CA SER A 47 18.17 55.11 -24.71
C SER A 47 19.70 55.25 -24.82
N LEU A 48 20.30 56.00 -23.90
CA LEU A 48 21.75 56.08 -23.76
C LEU A 48 22.26 54.77 -23.14
N MET A 49 21.68 54.34 -22.01
CA MET A 49 22.11 53.14 -21.29
C MET A 49 22.01 51.87 -22.13
N ASN A 50 20.92 51.67 -22.88
CA ASN A 50 20.77 50.60 -23.87
C ASN A 50 21.91 50.54 -24.92
N GLY A 51 22.62 51.65 -25.13
CA GLY A 51 23.79 51.73 -25.99
C GLY A 51 25.14 51.67 -25.27
N ILE A 52 25.18 51.99 -23.97
CA ILE A 52 26.36 51.95 -23.10
C ILE A 52 26.57 50.53 -22.56
N GLU A 53 25.50 49.86 -22.14
CA GLU A 53 25.47 48.44 -21.77
C GLU A 53 26.18 47.58 -22.81
N GLY A 54 25.77 47.67 -24.09
CA GLY A 54 26.42 46.96 -25.19
C GLY A 54 27.88 47.33 -25.47
N ILE A 55 28.46 48.30 -24.75
CA ILE A 55 29.91 48.56 -24.74
C ILE A 55 30.55 47.78 -23.59
N TYR A 56 29.96 47.85 -22.39
CA TYR A 56 30.42 47.17 -21.20
C TYR A 56 30.34 45.64 -21.28
N GLU A 57 29.26 45.08 -21.82
CA GLU A 57 29.10 43.64 -22.06
C GLU A 57 30.20 43.11 -23.01
N ASN A 58 30.43 43.83 -24.12
CA ASN A 58 31.33 43.42 -25.20
C ASN A 58 32.82 43.67 -24.90
N ASN A 59 33.16 44.46 -23.87
CA ASN A 59 34.54 44.81 -23.57
C ASN A 59 34.98 44.40 -22.16
N THR A 60 34.02 44.20 -21.24
CA THR A 60 34.29 44.17 -19.80
C THR A 60 33.34 43.27 -19.00
N ASP A 61 32.57 42.39 -19.64
CA ASP A 61 31.59 41.44 -19.04
C ASP A 61 30.79 42.07 -17.87
N ILE A 62 30.22 43.26 -18.13
CA ILE A 62 29.41 44.05 -17.19
C ILE A 62 28.08 44.36 -17.85
N SER A 63 27.01 44.06 -17.13
CA SER A 63 25.63 44.35 -17.49
C SER A 63 25.04 45.34 -16.49
N TYR A 64 24.22 46.28 -16.96
CA TYR A 64 23.63 47.33 -16.12
C TYR A 64 22.16 47.03 -15.82
N GLU A 65 21.79 47.07 -14.54
CA GLU A 65 20.39 47.08 -14.13
C GLU A 65 20.03 48.50 -13.69
N GLN A 66 19.16 49.16 -14.45
CA GLN A 66 18.71 50.52 -14.15
C GLN A 66 17.69 50.46 -13.00
N THR A 67 18.02 51.03 -11.85
CA THR A 67 17.19 50.93 -10.63
C THR A 67 16.13 52.02 -10.60
N THR A 68 16.49 53.19 -10.06
CA THR A 68 15.63 54.36 -9.89
C THR A 68 16.13 55.52 -10.73
N ILE A 69 15.22 56.20 -11.44
CA ILE A 69 15.50 57.43 -12.18
C ILE A 69 14.72 58.57 -11.52
N ILE A 70 15.43 59.44 -10.81
CA ILE A 70 14.88 60.64 -10.18
C ILE A 70 14.90 61.78 -11.19
N VAL A 71 13.76 62.43 -11.40
CA VAL A 71 13.64 63.58 -12.30
C VAL A 71 13.22 64.81 -11.50
N ARG A 72 14.11 65.81 -11.40
CA ARG A 72 13.83 67.07 -10.72
C ARG A 72 13.02 67.96 -11.66
N THR A 73 11.75 68.19 -11.35
CA THR A 73 10.83 68.92 -12.25
C THR A 73 10.67 70.41 -11.93
N ALA A 74 11.20 70.88 -10.79
CA ALA A 74 11.13 72.27 -10.35
C ALA A 74 12.23 72.60 -9.32
N GLU A 75 12.60 73.87 -9.25
CA GLU A 75 13.55 74.41 -8.26
C GLU A 75 12.88 74.66 -6.88
N PRO A 76 13.64 74.66 -5.76
CA PRO A 76 15.08 74.36 -5.69
C PRO A 76 15.35 72.85 -5.75
N ASP A 77 16.24 72.42 -6.65
CA ASP A 77 16.83 71.09 -6.60
C ASP A 77 18.13 71.05 -5.77
N PRO A 78 18.72 69.87 -5.48
CA PRO A 78 19.93 69.77 -4.65
C PRO A 78 21.22 70.34 -5.29
N TYR A 79 21.17 70.74 -6.57
CA TYR A 79 22.34 70.91 -7.43
C TYR A 79 22.53 72.37 -7.83
N THR A 80 23.22 73.14 -6.99
CA THR A 80 23.32 74.60 -7.16
C THR A 80 24.62 75.10 -7.80
N SER A 81 25.59 74.22 -8.08
CA SER A 81 26.89 74.60 -8.63
C SER A 81 27.06 74.22 -10.11
N THR A 82 27.75 75.05 -10.89
CA THR A 82 28.30 74.70 -12.21
C THR A 82 29.74 74.19 -12.13
N ASN A 83 30.40 74.28 -10.97
CA ASN A 83 31.75 73.77 -10.79
C ASN A 83 31.72 72.24 -10.71
N PRO A 84 32.46 71.49 -11.56
CA PRO A 84 32.32 70.03 -11.67
C PRO A 84 32.58 69.31 -10.35
N GLY A 85 33.65 69.66 -9.62
CA GLY A 85 33.99 69.02 -8.35
C GLY A 85 33.00 69.33 -7.23
N THR A 86 32.48 70.56 -7.19
CA THR A 86 31.46 70.96 -6.20
C THR A 86 30.12 70.28 -6.49
N LEU A 87 29.72 70.21 -7.77
CA LEU A 87 28.49 69.55 -8.20
C LEU A 87 28.52 68.04 -7.94
N LEU A 88 29.66 67.37 -8.19
CA LEU A 88 29.84 65.96 -7.82
C LEU A 88 29.78 65.74 -6.30
N GLY A 89 30.33 66.66 -5.51
CA GLY A 89 30.20 66.64 -4.04
C GLY A 89 28.77 66.88 -3.55
N GLN A 90 27.96 67.68 -4.27
CA GLN A 90 26.53 67.84 -4.00
C GLN A 90 25.75 66.55 -4.30
N LEU A 91 26.09 65.84 -5.38
CA LEU A 91 25.54 64.52 -5.70
C LEU A 91 25.81 63.50 -4.60
N ASP A 92 27.07 63.34 -4.20
CA ASP A 92 27.49 62.46 -3.10
C ASP A 92 26.75 62.82 -1.80
N THR A 93 26.80 64.08 -1.37
CA THR A 93 26.16 64.54 -0.12
C THR A 93 24.64 64.29 -0.13
N HIS A 94 23.97 64.55 -1.25
CA HIS A 94 22.52 64.34 -1.35
C HIS A 94 22.17 62.84 -1.30
N TRP A 95 22.88 62.01 -2.06
CA TRP A 95 22.55 60.59 -2.16
C TRP A 95 22.98 59.77 -0.94
N SER A 96 24.15 60.06 -0.35
CA SER A 96 24.59 59.41 0.90
C SER A 96 23.73 59.83 2.11
N GLY A 97 23.23 61.07 2.12
CA GLY A 97 22.44 61.60 3.22
C GLY A 97 20.92 61.39 3.13
N SER A 98 20.33 61.51 1.93
CA SER A 98 18.85 61.55 1.74
C SER A 98 18.28 60.45 0.85
N LEU A 99 19.12 59.69 0.14
CA LEU A 99 18.70 58.61 -0.77
C LEU A 99 19.49 57.31 -0.52
N SER A 100 19.87 57.08 0.74
CA SER A 100 20.69 55.92 1.14
C SER A 100 19.93 54.59 1.16
N SER A 101 18.59 54.63 1.12
CA SER A 101 17.73 53.46 0.90
C SER A 101 17.65 53.04 -0.58
N VAL A 102 17.90 53.96 -1.53
CA VAL A 102 17.75 53.68 -2.97
C VAL A 102 18.82 52.69 -3.42
N ARG A 103 18.38 51.50 -3.85
CA ARG A 103 19.24 50.41 -4.33
C ARG A 103 20.10 50.84 -5.53
N ARG A 104 21.41 50.66 -5.42
CA ARG A 104 22.43 50.97 -6.44
C ARG A 104 23.82 50.46 -6.06
N ASP A 105 24.67 50.26 -7.06
CA ASP A 105 26.13 50.23 -6.94
C ASP A 105 26.78 51.58 -7.32
N VAL A 106 26.08 52.40 -8.11
CA VAL A 106 26.50 53.75 -8.55
C VAL A 106 25.29 54.66 -8.79
N ALA A 107 25.39 55.94 -8.45
CA ALA A 107 24.42 56.98 -8.84
C ALA A 107 25.05 57.94 -9.84
N HIS A 108 24.34 58.27 -10.92
CA HIS A 108 24.84 59.14 -11.98
C HIS A 108 23.94 60.35 -12.23
N LEU A 109 24.50 61.56 -12.18
CA LEU A 109 23.77 62.80 -12.47
C LEU A 109 23.79 63.12 -13.97
N MET A 110 22.60 63.22 -14.56
CA MET A 110 22.39 63.73 -15.91
C MET A 110 22.08 65.22 -15.78
N THR A 111 23.06 66.07 -16.10
CA THR A 111 22.95 67.53 -15.88
C THR A 111 22.70 68.28 -17.19
N GLY A 112 21.75 69.22 -17.14
CA GLY A 112 21.53 70.22 -18.19
C GLY A 112 22.32 71.51 -17.98
N LYS A 113 22.97 71.68 -16.82
CA LYS A 113 23.80 72.84 -16.49
C LYS A 113 25.02 72.89 -17.43
N ASN A 114 25.49 74.11 -17.72
CA ASN A 114 26.75 74.29 -18.43
C ASN A 114 27.90 74.24 -17.43
N VAL A 115 28.62 73.12 -17.40
CA VAL A 115 29.68 72.85 -16.41
C VAL A 115 30.91 73.72 -16.70
N ASP A 116 31.54 74.22 -15.64
CA ASP A 116 32.62 75.21 -15.73
C ASP A 116 33.91 74.62 -16.35
N GLY A 117 34.69 75.48 -17.00
CA GLY A 117 36.07 75.18 -17.40
C GLY A 117 36.23 74.27 -18.63
N GLY A 118 35.14 73.95 -19.33
CA GLY A 118 35.17 73.05 -20.50
C GLY A 118 35.11 71.57 -20.15
N VAL A 119 34.97 71.24 -18.86
CA VAL A 119 34.67 69.90 -18.38
C VAL A 119 33.20 69.59 -18.71
N ILE A 120 32.92 68.41 -19.27
CA ILE A 120 31.56 67.97 -19.63
C ILE A 120 31.08 66.75 -18.82
N GLY A 121 31.95 66.18 -17.99
CA GLY A 121 31.64 65.11 -17.05
C GLY A 121 32.73 65.01 -16.00
N ILE A 122 32.40 64.40 -14.86
CA ILE A 122 33.38 64.05 -13.83
C ILE A 122 32.83 62.91 -12.98
N ALA A 123 33.70 62.01 -12.54
CA ALA A 123 33.35 60.92 -11.63
C ALA A 123 34.47 60.63 -10.63
N PHE A 124 34.12 60.04 -9.49
CA PHE A 124 35.12 59.53 -8.55
C PHE A 124 35.74 58.24 -9.08
N LEU A 125 37.06 58.12 -8.90
CA LEU A 125 37.79 56.93 -9.29
C LEU A 125 37.46 55.76 -8.34
N SER A 126 37.24 54.56 -8.90
CA SER A 126 37.01 53.32 -8.12
C SER A 126 35.78 53.38 -7.21
N GLY A 127 34.68 53.94 -7.74
CA GLY A 127 33.43 54.21 -7.02
C GLY A 127 32.44 53.06 -6.89
N ILE A 128 32.46 52.06 -7.78
CA ILE A 128 31.40 51.03 -7.81
C ILE A 128 31.27 50.28 -6.46
N CYS A 129 30.02 50.19 -5.99
CA CYS A 129 29.59 49.68 -4.68
C CYS A 129 30.04 50.50 -3.45
N SER A 130 30.40 51.78 -3.65
CA SER A 130 30.75 52.68 -2.55
C SER A 130 29.67 53.73 -2.31
N THR A 131 29.14 53.80 -1.09
CA THR A 131 28.20 54.84 -0.69
C THR A 131 28.85 56.22 -0.50
N GLY A 132 30.18 56.32 -0.49
CA GLY A 132 30.94 57.58 -0.38
C GLY A 132 31.83 57.88 -1.60
N SER A 133 31.70 57.13 -2.70
CA SER A 133 32.41 57.41 -3.96
C SER A 133 31.76 56.83 -5.22
N GLY A 134 30.63 56.12 -5.13
CA GLY A 134 29.88 55.58 -6.27
C GLY A 134 29.06 56.65 -6.98
N TYR A 135 29.74 57.66 -7.51
CA TYR A 135 29.14 58.84 -8.11
C TYR A 135 29.86 59.32 -9.37
N GLY A 136 29.07 59.73 -10.36
CA GLY A 136 29.52 60.40 -11.57
C GLY A 136 28.47 61.40 -12.07
N LEU A 137 28.87 62.30 -12.96
CA LEU A 137 27.94 63.22 -13.64
C LEU A 137 28.33 63.45 -15.10
N SER A 138 27.32 63.70 -15.95
CA SER A 138 27.53 64.00 -17.37
C SER A 138 26.60 65.10 -17.87
N GLN A 139 27.17 66.13 -18.48
CA GLN A 139 26.46 67.12 -19.29
C GLN A 139 26.08 66.50 -20.65
N SER A 140 25.31 65.41 -20.64
CA SER A 140 25.04 64.56 -21.82
C SER A 140 24.42 65.31 -23.01
N ARG A 141 23.81 66.48 -22.80
CA ARG A 141 23.20 67.31 -23.85
C ARG A 141 24.17 68.30 -24.51
N TYR A 142 25.47 68.29 -24.18
CA TYR A 142 26.50 69.13 -24.84
C TYR A 142 26.58 68.94 -26.37
N THR A 143 26.08 67.81 -26.88
CA THR A 143 26.01 67.49 -28.31
C THR A 143 24.72 66.76 -28.66
N SER A 144 24.33 66.80 -29.92
CA SER A 144 23.27 65.95 -30.50
C SER A 144 23.80 64.60 -31.01
N ASN A 145 25.13 64.43 -31.12
CA ASN A 145 25.73 63.18 -31.59
C ASN A 145 25.63 62.08 -30.52
N VAL A 146 24.64 61.19 -30.66
CA VAL A 146 24.33 60.11 -29.71
C VAL A 146 25.52 59.21 -29.40
N THR A 147 26.46 59.00 -30.33
CA THR A 147 27.70 58.24 -30.05
C THR A 147 28.55 58.93 -28.99
N LEU A 148 28.79 60.23 -29.14
CA LEU A 148 29.58 61.01 -28.19
C LEU A 148 28.85 61.20 -26.85
N ARG A 149 27.51 61.31 -26.86
CA ARG A 149 26.68 61.31 -25.64
C ARG A 149 26.85 60.01 -24.84
N ARG A 150 26.80 58.85 -25.51
CA ARG A 150 27.04 57.53 -24.89
C ARG A 150 28.48 57.40 -24.40
N SER A 151 29.45 57.83 -25.21
CA SER A 151 30.86 57.83 -24.85
C SER A 151 31.13 58.67 -23.59
N LEU A 152 30.43 59.79 -23.40
CA LEU A 152 30.60 60.62 -22.21
C LEU A 152 30.18 59.86 -20.95
N THR A 153 28.95 59.36 -20.89
CA THR A 153 28.49 58.65 -19.70
C THR A 153 29.26 57.34 -19.48
N ALA A 154 29.67 56.64 -20.54
CA ALA A 154 30.56 55.48 -20.44
C ALA A 154 31.99 55.83 -19.95
N HIS A 155 32.51 57.01 -20.29
CA HIS A 155 33.81 57.48 -19.80
C HIS A 155 33.78 57.71 -18.29
N GLU A 156 32.77 58.43 -17.79
CA GLU A 156 32.62 58.72 -16.37
C GLU A 156 32.37 57.46 -15.54
N LEU A 157 31.52 56.55 -16.03
CA LEU A 157 31.35 55.23 -15.42
C LEU A 157 32.66 54.43 -15.47
N GLY A 158 33.48 54.60 -16.51
CA GLY A 158 34.83 54.02 -16.62
C GLY A 158 35.75 54.45 -15.47
N HIS A 159 35.70 55.72 -15.07
CA HIS A 159 36.39 56.19 -13.86
C HIS A 159 35.83 55.55 -12.59
N ASN A 160 34.51 55.43 -12.44
CA ASN A 160 33.94 54.67 -11.32
C ASN A 160 34.43 53.21 -11.32
N TRP A 161 34.71 52.62 -12.48
CA TRP A 161 35.35 51.32 -12.67
C TRP A 161 36.89 51.31 -12.56
N SER A 162 37.51 52.37 -12.04
CA SER A 162 38.97 52.51 -11.85
C SER A 162 39.81 52.79 -13.11
N ALA A 163 39.19 52.92 -14.29
CA ALA A 163 39.92 53.27 -15.52
C ALA A 163 40.52 54.68 -15.46
N GLN A 164 41.77 54.81 -15.89
CA GLN A 164 42.44 56.10 -16.09
C GLN A 164 42.19 56.65 -17.49
N HIS A 165 42.50 57.93 -17.70
CA HIS A 165 42.64 58.48 -19.06
C HIS A 165 43.71 57.75 -19.86
N CYS A 166 43.50 57.64 -21.17
CA CYS A 166 44.38 56.94 -22.10
C CYS A 166 45.21 57.85 -23.01
N ASP A 167 45.19 59.17 -22.75
CA ASP A 167 45.65 60.24 -23.65
C ASP A 167 47.04 59.97 -24.25
N GLY A 168 47.16 60.15 -25.58
CA GLY A 168 48.40 59.88 -26.31
C GLY A 168 48.69 58.38 -26.57
N SER A 169 47.86 57.45 -26.08
CA SER A 169 47.90 56.05 -26.49
C SER A 169 47.38 55.88 -27.91
N GLY A 170 48.03 55.02 -28.70
CA GLY A 170 47.63 54.66 -30.07
C GLY A 170 46.34 53.84 -30.17
N SER A 171 45.71 53.51 -29.05
CA SER A 171 44.38 52.88 -28.96
C SER A 171 43.45 53.62 -28.00
N CYS A 172 43.66 54.93 -27.79
CA CYS A 172 42.88 55.69 -26.82
C CYS A 172 41.46 55.94 -27.32
N ASN A 173 40.53 55.12 -26.81
CA ASN A 173 39.12 55.10 -27.18
C ASN A 173 38.26 55.95 -26.20
N ILE A 174 37.20 55.38 -25.60
CA ILE A 174 36.25 56.09 -24.72
C ILE A 174 36.92 56.85 -23.57
N MET A 175 37.97 56.31 -22.94
CA MET A 175 38.67 56.97 -21.83
C MET A 175 39.61 58.11 -22.26
N CYS A 176 39.53 58.62 -23.50
CA CYS A 176 40.26 59.84 -23.83
C CYS A 176 39.63 61.03 -23.08
N SER A 177 40.45 61.87 -22.44
CA SER A 177 39.97 63.05 -21.70
C SER A 177 39.25 64.08 -22.59
N CYS A 178 39.41 63.96 -23.92
CA CYS A 178 38.81 64.83 -24.92
C CYS A 178 37.80 64.04 -25.78
N ASN A 179 36.55 63.92 -25.30
CA ASN A 179 35.50 63.12 -25.94
C ASN A 179 35.07 63.69 -27.32
N GLY A 180 35.39 62.96 -28.38
CA GLY A 180 35.14 63.35 -29.78
C GLY A 180 36.33 64.05 -30.47
N CYS A 181 37.48 64.16 -29.80
CA CYS A 181 38.67 64.81 -30.34
C CYS A 181 39.47 63.86 -31.26
N GLY A 182 40.33 64.43 -32.11
CA GLY A 182 41.15 63.68 -33.06
C GLY A 182 42.61 63.53 -32.64
N PRO A 183 43.46 62.94 -33.50
CA PRO A 183 44.89 62.81 -33.27
C PRO A 183 45.56 64.18 -33.06
N PRO A 184 46.62 64.29 -32.24
CA PRO A 184 47.39 63.17 -31.66
C PRO A 184 46.82 62.62 -30.34
N ASP A 185 45.96 63.37 -29.64
CA ASP A 185 45.62 63.09 -28.24
C ASP A 185 44.65 61.91 -28.10
N CYS A 186 43.64 61.85 -28.98
CA CYS A 186 42.72 60.72 -29.10
C CYS A 186 42.82 60.11 -30.51
N THR A 187 43.08 58.81 -30.61
CA THR A 187 43.24 58.12 -31.91
C THR A 187 42.19 57.02 -32.14
N GLY A 188 41.32 56.78 -31.17
CA GLY A 188 40.47 55.60 -31.08
C GLY A 188 38.98 55.81 -31.42
N ASN A 189 38.20 54.79 -31.06
CA ASN A 189 36.76 54.70 -31.37
C ASN A 189 35.90 54.93 -30.12
N PHE A 190 35.08 55.98 -30.13
CA PHE A 190 34.11 56.35 -29.07
C PHE A 190 32.89 55.40 -28.95
N THR A 191 33.00 54.14 -29.40
CA THR A 191 32.00 53.07 -29.18
C THR A 191 32.59 51.81 -28.54
N SER A 192 33.81 51.87 -27.99
CA SER A 192 34.50 50.74 -27.36
C SER A 192 35.47 51.25 -26.29
N PHE A 193 35.73 50.49 -25.23
CA PHE A 193 36.96 50.67 -24.46
C PHE A 193 38.15 50.14 -25.28
N GLY A 194 39.36 50.65 -25.01
CA GLY A 194 40.58 50.01 -25.50
C GLY A 194 41.00 48.89 -24.56
N ALA A 195 42.00 48.10 -24.95
CA ALA A 195 42.40 46.92 -24.19
C ALA A 195 42.98 47.25 -22.80
N GLY A 196 43.69 48.37 -22.66
CA GLY A 196 44.30 48.78 -21.39
C GLY A 196 43.26 49.30 -20.38
N GLU A 197 42.26 50.01 -20.88
CA GLU A 197 41.15 50.59 -20.13
C GLU A 197 40.19 49.47 -19.70
N ALA A 198 39.81 48.59 -20.63
CA ALA A 198 39.02 47.39 -20.35
C ALA A 198 39.68 46.49 -19.30
N THR A 199 41.01 46.31 -19.36
CA THR A 199 41.75 45.55 -18.33
C THR A 199 41.64 46.18 -16.94
N GLN A 200 41.67 47.51 -16.83
CA GLN A 200 41.49 48.21 -15.55
C GLN A 200 40.07 48.00 -14.99
N ILE A 201 39.06 48.15 -15.85
CA ILE A 201 37.64 47.91 -15.51
C ILE A 201 37.43 46.47 -15.03
N ILE A 202 37.89 45.49 -15.81
CA ILE A 202 37.79 44.05 -15.48
C ILE A 202 38.48 43.72 -14.15
N ASN A 203 39.65 44.29 -13.89
CA ASN A 203 40.37 44.07 -12.63
C ASN A 203 39.59 44.64 -11.43
N PHE A 204 39.02 45.84 -11.56
CA PHE A 204 38.21 46.41 -10.48
C PHE A 204 36.91 45.63 -10.28
N ARG A 205 36.20 45.29 -11.36
CA ARG A 205 35.02 44.41 -11.39
C ARG A 205 35.26 43.10 -10.66
N ASN A 206 36.34 42.40 -10.97
CA ASN A 206 36.69 41.13 -10.32
C ASN A 206 37.02 41.28 -8.82
N SER A 207 37.26 42.51 -8.32
CA SER A 207 37.44 42.81 -6.89
C SER A 207 36.14 43.19 -6.16
N ARG A 208 35.01 43.31 -6.86
CA ARG A 208 33.72 43.74 -6.29
C ARG A 208 32.87 42.51 -5.92
N SER A 209 32.69 42.26 -4.62
CA SER A 209 31.87 41.14 -4.10
C SER A 209 30.38 41.46 -3.90
N CYS A 210 30.00 42.73 -4.06
CA CYS A 210 28.62 43.23 -4.13
C CYS A 210 27.86 42.75 -5.37
N LEU A 211 28.56 42.65 -6.50
CA LEU A 211 27.96 42.38 -7.81
C LEU A 211 27.53 40.92 -7.92
N ILE A 212 26.29 40.69 -8.35
CA ILE A 212 25.81 39.36 -8.67
C ILE A 212 26.29 38.93 -10.06
N THR A 213 26.50 37.62 -10.24
CA THR A 213 26.82 37.03 -11.55
C THR A 213 25.51 36.81 -12.30
N GLU A 214 25.43 37.29 -13.54
CA GLU A 214 24.22 37.14 -14.35
C GLU A 214 23.97 35.66 -14.68
N PRO A 215 22.82 35.07 -14.28
CA PRO A 215 22.51 33.67 -14.56
C PRO A 215 22.34 33.40 -16.05
N ALA A 216 22.29 32.12 -16.45
CA ALA A 216 21.83 31.77 -17.79
C ALA A 216 20.34 32.13 -17.97
N PRO A 217 19.90 32.66 -19.13
CA PRO A 217 18.48 32.94 -19.38
C PRO A 217 17.60 31.70 -19.18
N VAL A 218 16.45 31.90 -18.54
CA VAL A 218 15.47 30.84 -18.26
C VAL A 218 14.83 30.37 -19.56
N VAL A 219 14.83 29.06 -19.79
CA VAL A 219 14.13 28.45 -20.92
C VAL A 219 12.65 28.31 -20.59
N PRO A 220 11.72 28.75 -21.45
CA PRO A 220 10.29 28.61 -21.20
C PRO A 220 9.86 27.13 -21.01
N PRO A 221 8.93 26.86 -20.08
CA PRO A 221 8.22 27.84 -19.25
C PRO A 221 9.07 28.40 -18.10
N PHE A 222 9.03 29.72 -17.93
CA PHE A 222 9.30 30.32 -16.62
C PHE A 222 8.13 29.98 -15.71
N PHE A 223 8.42 29.54 -14.48
CA PHE A 223 7.41 29.27 -13.46
C PHE A 223 8.00 29.50 -12.07
N ASP A 224 7.28 30.21 -11.21
CA ASP A 224 7.61 30.31 -9.79
C ASP A 224 6.37 30.32 -8.88
N ASP A 225 6.37 29.38 -7.95
CA ASP A 225 5.40 29.07 -6.90
C ASP A 225 5.94 29.43 -5.49
N PHE A 226 7.07 30.14 -5.43
CA PHE A 226 7.74 30.61 -4.21
C PHE A 226 7.85 29.56 -3.09
N PRO A 227 8.37 28.34 -3.37
CA PRO A 227 8.17 27.16 -2.53
C PRO A 227 8.95 27.18 -1.20
N ILE A 228 9.89 28.12 -1.03
CA ILE A 228 10.75 28.27 0.14
C ILE A 228 10.73 29.73 0.64
N SER A 229 11.27 29.98 1.83
CA SER A 229 11.25 31.31 2.47
C SER A 229 12.19 32.38 1.86
N THR A 230 12.67 32.18 0.64
CA THR A 230 13.63 33.06 -0.05
C THR A 230 13.31 33.07 -1.54
N ILE A 231 13.40 34.24 -2.17
CA ILE A 231 13.24 34.39 -3.62
C ILE A 231 14.43 33.72 -4.33
N ASP A 232 14.16 32.95 -5.39
CA ASP A 232 15.21 32.31 -6.20
C ASP A 232 15.90 33.34 -7.10
N LEU A 233 17.16 33.68 -6.79
CA LEU A 233 17.97 34.64 -7.54
C LEU A 233 18.27 34.21 -8.99
N ASN A 234 18.10 32.92 -9.34
CA ASN A 234 18.20 32.46 -10.72
C ASN A 234 16.94 32.80 -11.54
N LYS A 235 15.80 33.03 -10.87
CA LYS A 235 14.53 33.45 -11.47
C LYS A 235 14.28 34.95 -11.33
N TRP A 236 14.81 35.61 -10.30
CA TRP A 236 14.59 37.02 -9.97
C TRP A 236 15.91 37.71 -9.61
N VAL A 237 16.49 38.43 -10.58
CA VAL A 237 17.80 39.10 -10.41
C VAL A 237 17.70 40.48 -9.73
N TYR A 238 16.53 41.11 -9.78
CA TYR A 238 16.26 42.38 -9.11
C TYR A 238 15.14 42.23 -8.09
N ILE A 239 15.45 42.63 -6.85
CA ILE A 239 14.61 42.51 -5.66
C ILE A 239 14.85 43.78 -4.84
N ASP A 240 13.90 44.70 -4.88
CA ASP A 240 13.82 45.85 -3.96
C ASP A 240 12.66 45.59 -3.02
N GLY A 241 12.93 45.48 -1.71
CA GLY A 241 11.97 45.22 -0.62
C GLY A 241 11.22 43.87 -0.63
N ALA A 242 10.89 43.35 -1.82
CA ALA A 242 10.09 42.15 -2.05
C ALA A 242 10.59 40.92 -1.27
N SER A 243 9.66 40.18 -0.65
CA SER A 243 10.00 39.06 0.24
C SER A 243 9.00 37.91 0.16
N VAL A 244 9.42 36.66 0.44
CA VAL A 244 8.49 35.52 0.43
C VAL A 244 7.78 35.37 1.78
N SER A 245 6.47 35.37 1.75
CA SER A 245 5.61 35.45 2.93
C SER A 245 4.68 34.26 3.10
N THR A 246 4.13 34.14 4.31
CA THR A 246 3.02 33.23 4.66
C THR A 246 1.80 34.03 5.13
N GLY A 247 1.80 35.36 4.91
CA GLY A 247 0.74 36.27 5.36
C GLY A 247 -0.51 36.25 4.49
N SER A 248 -0.45 35.66 3.30
CA SER A 248 -1.53 35.48 2.32
C SER A 248 -2.56 34.43 2.73
N ILE A 249 -3.80 34.52 2.23
CA ILE A 249 -4.87 33.53 2.52
C ILE A 249 -5.02 32.55 1.35
N ASN A 250 -4.87 31.25 1.65
CA ASN A 250 -5.04 30.16 0.69
C ASN A 250 -4.34 30.41 -0.67
N PRO A 251 -3.00 30.61 -0.69
CA PRO A 251 -2.27 30.74 -1.94
C PRO A 251 -2.49 29.51 -2.83
N PRO A 252 -2.63 29.69 -4.16
CA PRO A 252 -2.74 28.60 -5.12
C PRO A 252 -1.69 27.50 -4.93
N SER A 253 -0.47 27.90 -4.52
CA SER A 253 0.62 27.02 -4.10
C SER A 253 0.75 27.02 -2.57
N PRO A 254 0.56 25.88 -1.87
CA PRO A 254 0.96 25.77 -0.48
C PRO A 254 2.47 25.98 -0.35
N THR A 255 3.01 26.88 0.47
CA THR A 255 2.38 27.62 1.60
C THR A 255 2.61 29.13 1.53
N ARG A 256 3.09 29.65 0.41
CA ARG A 256 3.77 30.94 0.32
C ARG A 256 3.41 31.69 -0.96
N ALA A 257 3.60 33.00 -0.90
CA ALA A 257 3.52 33.91 -2.03
C ALA A 257 4.63 34.97 -1.88
N VAL A 258 5.05 35.62 -2.97
CA VAL A 258 5.87 36.83 -2.82
C VAL A 258 4.98 37.99 -2.38
N GLN A 259 5.44 38.73 -1.38
CA GLN A 259 4.82 39.91 -0.81
C GLN A 259 5.53 41.13 -1.36
N LEU A 260 4.77 42.03 -1.96
CA LEU A 260 5.17 43.38 -2.33
C LEU A 260 4.42 44.37 -1.46
N ASN A 261 5.14 45.19 -0.70
CA ASN A 261 4.58 46.32 0.04
C ASN A 261 5.46 47.57 -0.15
N ALA A 262 5.48 48.48 0.84
CA ALA A 262 6.50 49.51 0.95
C ALA A 262 7.11 49.47 2.35
N THR A 263 8.40 49.77 2.46
CA THR A 263 9.10 49.80 3.75
C THR A 263 8.57 50.94 4.64
N ALA A 264 8.24 52.09 4.05
CA ALA A 264 7.59 53.24 4.68
C ALA A 264 6.84 54.09 3.64
N ALA A 265 6.33 55.25 4.05
CA ALA A 265 5.63 56.20 3.17
C ALA A 265 6.58 57.20 2.46
N GLY A 266 7.88 56.92 2.42
CA GLY A 266 8.86 57.77 1.76
C GLY A 266 8.84 57.56 0.25
N ALA A 267 9.36 58.55 -0.49
CA ALA A 267 9.62 58.35 -1.91
C ALA A 267 10.68 57.24 -2.07
N TYR A 268 10.44 56.33 -3.02
CA TYR A 268 11.33 55.19 -3.34
C TYR A 268 11.40 54.09 -2.27
N ASP A 269 10.45 54.03 -1.33
CA ASP A 269 10.32 52.92 -0.38
C ASP A 269 9.42 51.76 -0.90
N ASP A 270 8.89 51.88 -2.13
CA ASP A 270 8.06 50.89 -2.83
C ASP A 270 8.87 49.66 -3.29
N ASP A 271 8.31 48.47 -3.15
CA ASP A 271 8.95 47.25 -3.63
C ASP A 271 9.03 47.16 -5.17
N ASP A 272 10.04 46.48 -5.70
CA ASP A 272 10.18 46.23 -7.14
C ASP A 272 10.83 44.85 -7.37
N LEU A 273 10.09 43.97 -8.04
CA LEU A 273 10.51 42.60 -8.31
C LEU A 273 10.57 42.36 -9.81
N ARG A 274 11.75 42.00 -10.32
CA ARG A 274 11.98 41.79 -11.77
C ARG A 274 12.63 40.44 -12.03
N SER A 275 12.04 39.69 -12.96
CA SER A 275 12.55 38.37 -13.34
C SER A 275 13.94 38.48 -13.95
N HIS A 276 14.66 37.37 -13.97
CA HIS A 276 15.74 37.14 -14.90
C HIS A 276 15.23 37.14 -16.34
N PHE A 277 16.13 37.15 -17.32
CA PHE A 277 15.81 36.94 -18.73
C PHE A 277 15.16 35.59 -18.96
N ILE A 278 14.12 35.60 -19.78
CA ILE A 278 13.35 34.44 -20.21
C ILE A 278 13.48 34.38 -21.74
N ASN A 279 14.01 33.29 -22.27
CA ASN A 279 14.27 33.17 -23.70
C ASN A 279 12.98 32.79 -24.46
N MET A 280 12.18 33.80 -24.80
CA MET A 280 10.88 33.62 -25.46
C MET A 280 10.97 33.43 -26.99
N VAL A 281 12.16 33.23 -27.55
CA VAL A 281 12.35 32.99 -28.99
C VAL A 281 11.70 31.66 -29.39
N GLY A 282 10.82 31.70 -30.39
CA GLY A 282 10.12 30.52 -30.91
C GLY A 282 8.94 30.03 -30.07
N VAL A 283 8.62 30.68 -28.95
CA VAL A 283 7.40 30.36 -28.18
C VAL A 283 6.17 30.77 -29.00
N THR A 284 5.29 29.81 -29.26
CA THR A 284 4.03 30.07 -29.98
C THR A 284 2.94 30.53 -29.02
N ASN A 285 2.19 31.57 -29.41
CA ASN A 285 1.11 32.18 -28.64
C ASN A 285 1.44 32.52 -27.17
N PRO A 286 2.58 33.17 -26.86
CA PRO A 286 3.04 33.31 -25.49
C PRO A 286 2.03 34.03 -24.58
N GLN A 287 1.97 33.61 -23.32
CA GLN A 287 1.18 34.24 -22.27
C GLN A 287 2.00 34.46 -20.99
N LEU A 288 1.62 35.49 -20.25
CA LEU A 288 1.99 35.71 -18.85
C LEU A 288 0.74 35.41 -18.00
N THR A 289 0.85 34.50 -17.03
CA THR A 289 -0.21 34.25 -16.04
C THR A 289 0.35 34.32 -14.63
N TYR A 290 -0.42 34.84 -13.69
CA TYR A 290 -0.01 34.99 -12.30
C TYR A 290 -1.27 35.17 -11.44
N PHE A 291 -1.16 34.89 -10.15
CA PHE A 291 -2.25 35.05 -9.19
C PHE A 291 -1.93 36.23 -8.26
N VAL A 292 -2.95 36.99 -7.86
CA VAL A 292 -2.81 38.16 -6.96
C VAL A 292 -3.86 38.14 -5.85
N GLU A 293 -3.46 38.53 -4.64
CA GLU A 293 -4.31 38.83 -3.48
C GLU A 293 -3.89 40.20 -2.90
N ALA A 294 -4.83 41.14 -2.76
CA ALA A 294 -4.63 42.44 -2.12
C ALA A 294 -5.12 42.42 -0.67
N ARG A 295 -4.27 42.81 0.30
CA ARG A 295 -4.65 42.88 1.73
C ARG A 295 -4.07 44.07 2.46
N GLY A 296 -4.93 44.80 3.15
CA GLY A 296 -4.65 46.10 3.77
C GLY A 296 -4.41 47.23 2.78
N VAL A 297 -4.61 47.00 1.47
CA VAL A 297 -4.35 47.95 0.38
C VAL A 297 -5.53 48.91 0.20
N PRO A 298 -5.37 50.24 0.35
CA PRO A 298 -6.45 51.21 0.19
C PRO A 298 -7.05 51.27 -1.21
N SER A 299 -8.31 51.70 -1.29
CA SER A 299 -9.03 51.92 -2.55
C SER A 299 -8.27 52.88 -3.48
N GLY A 300 -8.07 52.47 -4.73
CA GLY A 300 -7.38 53.25 -5.76
C GLY A 300 -5.87 53.03 -5.86
N LYS A 301 -5.22 52.42 -4.86
CA LYS A 301 -3.82 51.97 -4.95
C LYS A 301 -3.68 50.83 -5.97
N GLN A 302 -2.51 50.71 -6.59
CA GLN A 302 -2.34 49.92 -7.81
C GLN A 302 -1.22 48.87 -7.70
N LEU A 303 -1.30 47.82 -8.51
CA LEU A 303 -0.20 46.91 -8.83
C LEU A 303 0.01 46.93 -10.35
N PHE A 304 1.17 47.43 -10.76
CA PHE A 304 1.61 47.47 -12.15
C PHE A 304 2.34 46.18 -12.50
N VAL A 305 1.97 45.58 -13.63
CA VAL A 305 2.66 44.45 -14.22
C VAL A 305 3.21 44.87 -15.58
N ASP A 306 4.54 44.96 -15.65
CA ASP A 306 5.27 45.41 -16.82
C ASP A 306 6.06 44.23 -17.43
N VAL A 307 6.30 44.27 -18.74
CA VAL A 307 7.18 43.33 -19.42
C VAL A 307 8.28 44.05 -20.19
N TRP A 308 9.48 43.47 -20.19
CA TRP A 308 10.55 43.94 -21.06
C TRP A 308 10.33 43.42 -22.48
N THR A 309 10.59 44.26 -23.48
CA THR A 309 10.36 43.96 -24.90
C THR A 309 11.64 44.18 -25.71
N SER A 310 11.68 43.60 -26.92
CA SER A 310 12.78 43.77 -27.88
C SER A 310 13.04 45.22 -28.33
N SER A 311 12.15 46.15 -27.96
CA SER A 311 12.35 47.61 -28.09
C SER A 311 13.27 48.21 -27.02
N LEU A 312 13.77 47.39 -26.08
CA LEU A 312 14.57 47.77 -24.91
C LEU A 312 13.82 48.78 -24.02
N ARG A 313 12.58 48.40 -23.69
CA ARG A 313 11.61 49.15 -22.88
C ARG A 313 10.74 48.22 -22.05
N TRP A 314 10.43 48.66 -20.84
CA TRP A 314 9.29 48.18 -20.06
C TRP A 314 7.99 48.67 -20.70
N VAL A 315 7.04 47.75 -20.87
CA VAL A 315 5.68 48.04 -21.33
C VAL A 315 4.71 47.55 -20.26
N ASN A 316 3.88 48.44 -19.72
CA ASN A 316 2.81 48.01 -18.82
C ASN A 316 1.79 47.18 -19.60
N VAL A 317 1.53 45.96 -19.14
CA VAL A 317 0.58 45.03 -19.75
C VAL A 317 -0.66 44.78 -18.89
N ASN A 318 -0.59 45.12 -17.60
CA ASN A 318 -1.74 45.15 -16.71
C ASN A 318 -1.54 46.16 -15.58
N THR A 319 -2.64 46.75 -15.10
CA THR A 319 -2.70 47.55 -13.88
C THR A 319 -3.90 47.08 -13.08
N ILE A 320 -3.63 46.44 -11.95
CA ILE A 320 -4.65 45.98 -11.00
C ILE A 320 -4.88 47.11 -10.01
N VAL A 321 -6.13 47.39 -9.63
CA VAL A 321 -6.50 48.49 -8.74
C VAL A 321 -7.29 47.92 -7.57
N SER A 322 -6.84 48.19 -6.34
CA SER A 322 -7.58 47.78 -5.13
C SER A 322 -8.88 48.56 -5.01
N ASP A 323 -9.95 47.89 -4.59
CA ASP A 323 -11.21 48.54 -4.23
C ASP A 323 -11.23 49.03 -2.76
N GLY A 324 -10.23 48.63 -1.96
CA GLY A 324 -10.10 48.94 -0.54
C GLY A 324 -10.57 47.83 0.41
N VAL A 325 -10.91 46.65 -0.09
CA VAL A 325 -11.32 45.47 0.68
C VAL A 325 -10.22 44.40 0.61
N ASP A 326 -9.98 43.68 1.71
CA ASP A 326 -9.09 42.50 1.70
C ASP A 326 -9.71 41.40 0.82
N ASP A 327 -8.93 40.90 -0.15
CA ASP A 327 -9.30 39.75 -0.96
C ASP A 327 -9.55 38.51 -0.10
N SER A 328 -10.52 37.68 -0.50
CA SER A 328 -10.86 36.42 0.20
C SER A 328 -10.24 35.17 -0.44
N ALA A 329 -9.68 35.32 -1.63
CA ALA A 329 -8.94 34.32 -2.38
C ALA A 329 -8.13 35.02 -3.49
N PHE A 330 -7.06 34.38 -3.96
CA PHE A 330 -6.28 34.88 -5.09
C PHE A 330 -7.09 34.91 -6.40
N THR A 331 -6.96 36.00 -7.15
CA THR A 331 -7.48 36.13 -8.52
C THR A 331 -6.38 35.84 -9.54
N GLN A 332 -6.65 34.95 -10.50
CA GLN A 332 -5.73 34.71 -11.63
C GLN A 332 -5.89 35.80 -12.69
N TYR A 333 -4.76 36.35 -13.14
CA TYR A 333 -4.66 37.23 -14.30
C TYR A 333 -3.93 36.50 -15.43
N THR A 334 -4.37 36.73 -16.67
CA THR A 334 -3.78 36.15 -17.89
C THR A 334 -3.66 37.22 -18.96
N THR A 335 -2.43 37.46 -19.40
CA THR A 335 -2.10 38.41 -20.48
C THR A 335 -1.56 37.64 -21.68
N ALA A 336 -2.25 37.71 -22.82
CA ALA A 336 -1.73 37.21 -24.08
C ALA A 336 -0.62 38.14 -24.60
N LEU A 337 0.62 37.66 -24.62
CA LEU A 337 1.80 38.42 -25.05
C LEU A 337 1.90 38.53 -26.58
N THR A 338 1.06 37.82 -27.34
CA THR A 338 0.91 37.98 -28.80
C THR A 338 0.49 39.38 -29.22
N GLY A 339 -0.26 40.10 -28.36
CA GLY A 339 -0.62 41.50 -28.59
C GLY A 339 0.47 42.51 -28.22
N VAL A 340 1.55 42.06 -27.58
CA VAL A 340 2.63 42.92 -27.06
C VAL A 340 3.80 42.90 -28.03
N SER A 341 3.95 43.98 -28.81
CA SER A 341 5.03 44.11 -29.80
C SER A 341 6.40 43.88 -29.18
N GLY A 342 7.13 42.89 -29.69
CA GLY A 342 8.47 42.57 -29.23
C GLY A 342 8.56 41.74 -27.94
N ALA A 343 7.47 41.15 -27.45
CA ALA A 343 7.53 40.26 -26.27
C ALA A 343 8.29 38.95 -26.56
N ALA A 344 8.09 38.32 -27.72
CA ALA A 344 8.73 37.05 -28.10
C ALA A 344 10.21 37.23 -28.54
N HIS A 345 11.11 37.44 -27.59
CA HIS A 345 12.55 37.63 -27.83
C HIS A 345 13.40 37.01 -26.71
N ALA A 346 14.73 36.99 -26.87
CA ALA A 346 15.63 36.25 -25.99
C ALA A 346 15.82 36.86 -24.58
N GLU A 347 15.40 38.11 -24.39
CA GLU A 347 15.62 38.90 -23.18
C GLU A 347 14.31 39.34 -22.52
N PHE A 348 13.23 38.58 -22.71
CA PHE A 348 11.96 38.90 -22.07
C PHE A 348 12.08 38.87 -20.54
N ARG A 349 11.45 39.82 -19.85
CA ARG A 349 11.38 39.88 -18.39
C ARG A 349 9.98 40.30 -17.96
N VAL A 350 9.61 39.93 -16.73
CA VAL A 350 8.41 40.42 -16.04
C VAL A 350 8.85 41.30 -14.88
N ARG A 351 8.10 42.37 -14.61
CA ARG A 351 8.30 43.27 -13.47
C ARG A 351 6.97 43.52 -12.77
N PHE A 352 6.99 43.46 -11.45
CA PHE A 352 5.86 43.77 -10.58
C PHE A 352 6.24 44.96 -9.69
N ARG A 353 5.36 45.97 -9.64
CA ARG A 353 5.53 47.16 -8.79
C ARG A 353 4.20 47.56 -8.15
N PRO A 354 4.08 47.61 -6.83
CA PRO A 354 2.95 48.23 -6.17
C PRO A 354 3.08 49.76 -6.20
N ASP A 355 1.95 50.45 -6.15
CA ASP A 355 1.82 51.80 -5.57
C ASP A 355 1.18 51.58 -4.19
N VAL A 356 1.95 51.78 -3.14
CA VAL A 356 1.59 51.59 -1.73
C VAL A 356 2.40 52.58 -0.89
N ASP A 357 2.13 52.72 0.40
CA ASP A 357 2.88 53.65 1.26
C ASP A 357 3.06 53.14 2.70
N SER A 358 2.85 51.83 2.93
CA SER A 358 3.24 51.20 4.19
C SER A 358 3.38 49.69 4.07
N SER A 359 4.08 49.10 5.05
CA SER A 359 4.27 47.65 5.18
C SER A 359 2.99 46.88 5.57
N SER A 360 1.88 47.59 5.82
CA SER A 360 0.56 46.97 5.99
C SER A 360 -0.25 46.86 4.70
N GLN A 361 0.20 47.47 3.60
CA GLN A 361 -0.46 47.43 2.29
C GLN A 361 0.23 46.37 1.44
N ASN A 362 -0.34 45.16 1.40
CA ASN A 362 0.34 43.99 0.88
C ASN A 362 -0.34 43.49 -0.40
N TRP A 363 0.43 43.47 -1.48
CA TRP A 363 0.11 42.71 -2.67
C TRP A 363 0.85 41.38 -2.60
N TYR A 364 0.12 40.27 -2.52
CA TYR A 364 0.70 38.93 -2.64
C TYR A 364 0.58 38.45 -4.08
N ILE A 365 1.65 37.87 -4.61
CA ILE A 365 1.70 37.30 -5.96
C ILE A 365 2.19 35.85 -5.86
N ASP A 366 1.53 34.95 -6.59
CA ASP A 366 1.86 33.52 -6.64
C ASP A 366 1.71 32.96 -8.06
N ASN A 367 2.32 31.80 -8.32
CA ASN A 367 2.25 31.05 -9.58
C ASN A 367 2.51 31.92 -10.83
N VAL A 368 3.63 32.67 -10.81
CA VAL A 368 4.06 33.49 -11.96
C VAL A 368 4.57 32.56 -13.05
N TYR A 369 3.89 32.55 -14.19
CA TYR A 369 4.20 31.73 -15.35
C TYR A 369 4.40 32.57 -16.61
N VAL A 370 5.42 32.24 -17.39
CA VAL A 370 5.61 32.77 -18.75
C VAL A 370 5.98 31.64 -19.69
N GLY A 371 5.20 31.46 -20.76
CA GLY A 371 5.46 30.41 -21.75
C GLY A 371 4.40 30.39 -22.84
N ALA A 372 4.32 29.27 -23.58
CA ALA A 372 3.20 28.99 -24.46
C ALA A 372 1.88 28.93 -23.64
N PRO A 373 0.69 28.93 -24.27
CA PRO A 373 -0.53 28.70 -23.53
C PRO A 373 -0.44 27.35 -22.83
N GLN A 374 -0.54 27.34 -21.51
CA GLN A 374 -0.88 26.09 -20.85
C GLN A 374 -2.24 25.65 -21.39
N GLY A 375 -2.41 24.34 -21.59
CA GLY A 375 -3.76 23.78 -21.67
C GLY A 375 -4.54 24.09 -20.37
N PRO A 376 -5.83 23.73 -20.28
CA PRO A 376 -6.49 23.77 -18.99
C PRO A 376 -5.64 22.97 -18.00
N PRO A 377 -5.42 23.48 -16.78
CA PRO A 377 -4.46 22.87 -15.86
C PRO A 377 -4.81 21.40 -15.65
N THR A 378 -3.80 20.55 -15.76
CA THR A 378 -3.93 19.10 -15.57
C THR A 378 -3.47 18.72 -14.17
N GLY A 379 -4.15 17.75 -13.59
CA GLY A 379 -3.88 17.21 -12.27
C GLY A 379 -4.17 15.72 -12.22
N ALA A 380 -3.88 15.11 -11.08
CA ALA A 380 -4.18 13.72 -10.83
C ALA A 380 -5.69 13.51 -10.85
N CYS A 381 -6.15 12.64 -11.74
CA CYS A 381 -7.52 12.20 -11.82
C CYS A 381 -7.59 10.73 -11.41
N CYS A 382 -8.16 10.47 -10.24
CA CYS A 382 -8.37 9.11 -9.75
C CYS A 382 -9.63 8.52 -10.37
N LEU A 383 -9.47 7.64 -11.35
CA LEU A 383 -10.56 6.95 -12.02
C LEU A 383 -11.08 5.78 -11.17
N ALA A 384 -12.33 5.39 -11.42
CA ALA A 384 -12.87 4.13 -10.91
C ALA A 384 -12.00 2.96 -11.41
N GLY A 385 -11.42 2.19 -10.49
CA GLY A 385 -10.36 1.22 -10.80
C GLY A 385 -8.99 1.56 -10.19
N GLY A 386 -8.84 2.74 -9.56
CA GLY A 386 -7.59 3.15 -8.92
C GLY A 386 -6.51 3.61 -9.90
N THR A 387 -6.78 3.59 -11.20
CA THR A 387 -5.90 4.20 -12.21
C THR A 387 -5.89 5.71 -12.01
N CYS A 388 -4.68 6.28 -11.86
CA CYS A 388 -4.49 7.72 -11.94
C CYS A 388 -4.11 8.11 -13.36
N VAL A 389 -4.81 9.08 -13.94
CA VAL A 389 -4.42 9.75 -15.19
C VAL A 389 -4.17 11.23 -14.93
N SER A 390 -3.24 11.84 -15.67
CA SER A 390 -3.11 13.30 -15.67
C SER A 390 -4.06 13.86 -16.72
N ASP A 391 -5.08 14.59 -16.27
CA ASP A 391 -6.11 15.21 -17.12
C ASP A 391 -6.58 16.51 -16.46
N THR A 392 -7.31 17.32 -17.21
CA THR A 392 -7.98 18.53 -16.76
C THR A 392 -9.11 18.22 -15.78
N ALA A 393 -9.51 19.16 -14.92
CA ALA A 393 -10.66 18.98 -14.02
C ALA A 393 -11.95 18.57 -14.77
N ALA A 394 -12.21 19.19 -15.93
CA ALA A 394 -13.38 18.91 -16.77
C ALA A 394 -13.29 17.54 -17.49
N GLY A 395 -12.10 17.17 -17.97
CA GLY A 395 -11.84 15.85 -18.53
C GLY A 395 -12.01 14.75 -17.47
N CYS A 396 -11.46 14.97 -16.27
CA CYS A 396 -11.60 14.06 -15.14
C CYS A 396 -13.07 13.82 -14.76
N ALA A 397 -13.87 14.89 -14.65
CA ALA A 397 -15.31 14.77 -14.41
C ALA A 397 -16.04 14.03 -15.55
N THR A 398 -15.63 14.24 -16.81
CA THR A 398 -16.17 13.52 -17.98
C THR A 398 -15.83 12.03 -17.95
N GLN A 399 -14.67 11.66 -17.42
CA GLN A 399 -14.25 10.28 -17.17
C GLN A 399 -14.86 9.66 -15.90
N GLY A 400 -15.65 10.42 -15.12
CA GLY A 400 -16.22 9.96 -13.85
C GLY A 400 -15.18 9.78 -12.73
N GLY A 401 -14.01 10.40 -12.85
CA GLY A 401 -12.94 10.36 -11.87
C GLY A 401 -13.04 11.45 -10.80
N ASN A 402 -12.37 11.22 -9.67
CA ASN A 402 -12.19 12.22 -8.64
C ASN A 402 -10.90 13.02 -8.91
N TYR A 403 -11.06 14.29 -9.27
CA TYR A 403 -9.95 15.21 -9.50
C TYR A 403 -9.30 15.63 -8.17
N GLN A 404 -7.97 15.64 -8.13
CA GLN A 404 -7.19 15.81 -6.91
C GLN A 404 -6.57 17.21 -6.76
N GLY A 405 -6.83 18.10 -7.72
CA GLY A 405 -6.29 19.46 -7.77
C GLY A 405 -5.28 19.65 -8.89
N ASP A 406 -5.17 20.89 -9.36
CA ASP A 406 -4.27 21.29 -10.44
C ASP A 406 -2.80 21.00 -10.10
N ASN A 407 -1.99 20.68 -11.11
CA ASN A 407 -0.56 20.35 -11.01
C ASN A 407 -0.21 19.15 -10.09
N THR A 408 -1.21 18.46 -9.52
CA THR A 408 -1.00 17.31 -8.65
C THR A 408 -0.53 16.12 -9.49
N ALA A 409 0.69 15.64 -9.27
CA ALA A 409 1.24 14.51 -10.01
C ALA A 409 0.66 13.17 -9.54
N CYS A 410 0.29 12.28 -10.48
CA CYS A 410 -0.22 10.94 -10.16
C CYS A 410 0.73 10.07 -9.33
N GLY A 411 2.03 10.32 -9.34
CA GLY A 411 2.99 9.62 -8.48
C GLY A 411 2.90 9.98 -6.99
N ASN A 412 2.23 11.09 -6.66
CA ASN A 412 2.10 11.61 -5.30
C ASN A 412 0.69 11.38 -4.71
N VAL A 413 -0.23 10.77 -5.47
CA VAL A 413 -1.60 10.49 -4.99
C VAL A 413 -1.85 8.99 -4.95
N GLU A 414 -2.22 8.51 -3.78
CA GLU A 414 -2.74 7.15 -3.61
C GLU A 414 -4.22 7.11 -4.02
N CYS A 415 -4.47 6.89 -5.32
CA CYS A 415 -5.84 6.68 -5.80
C CYS A 415 -6.40 5.38 -5.20
N PRO A 416 -7.62 5.40 -4.61
CA PRO A 416 -8.22 4.21 -4.01
C PRO A 416 -8.37 3.06 -5.00
N GLN A 417 -7.58 2.01 -4.82
CA GLN A 417 -7.68 0.79 -5.61
C GLN A 417 -8.94 0.01 -5.18
N PRO A 418 -9.76 -0.53 -6.12
CA PRO A 418 -10.71 -1.55 -5.75
C PRO A 418 -9.95 -2.80 -5.28
N PRO A 419 -10.46 -3.54 -4.28
CA PRO A 419 -9.88 -4.81 -3.90
C PRO A 419 -9.78 -5.78 -5.11
N GLY A 420 -8.84 -6.70 -5.05
CA GLY A 420 -8.58 -7.70 -6.10
C GLY A 420 -8.33 -9.09 -5.50
N ALA A 421 -8.37 -10.11 -6.35
CA ALA A 421 -8.14 -11.48 -5.95
C ALA A 421 -6.63 -11.80 -5.84
N CYS A 422 -6.28 -12.52 -4.79
CA CYS A 422 -4.97 -13.09 -4.53
C CYS A 422 -5.10 -14.60 -4.44
N CYS A 423 -4.56 -15.33 -5.42
CA CYS A 423 -4.52 -16.79 -5.40
C CYS A 423 -3.33 -17.23 -4.54
N LEU A 424 -3.56 -18.01 -3.49
CA LEU A 424 -2.48 -18.40 -2.57
C LEU A 424 -1.70 -19.59 -3.12
N ASP A 425 -0.39 -19.63 -2.89
CA ASP A 425 0.48 -20.74 -3.34
C ASP A 425 0.12 -22.08 -2.67
N THR A 426 -0.61 -22.05 -1.56
CA THR A 426 -1.21 -23.20 -0.86
C THR A 426 -2.55 -23.66 -1.45
N GLY A 427 -3.04 -23.00 -2.49
CA GLY A 427 -4.41 -23.13 -3.00
C GLY A 427 -5.41 -22.22 -2.28
N GLY A 428 -6.50 -21.92 -2.98
CA GLY A 428 -7.56 -21.01 -2.53
C GLY A 428 -7.30 -19.54 -2.90
N CYS A 429 -8.24 -18.68 -2.51
CA CYS A 429 -8.21 -17.26 -2.86
C CYS A 429 -8.69 -16.36 -1.72
N VAL A 430 -8.03 -15.22 -1.57
CA VAL A 430 -8.44 -14.12 -0.68
C VAL A 430 -8.51 -12.81 -1.45
N THR A 431 -9.40 -11.90 -1.02
CA THR A 431 -9.47 -10.55 -1.61
C THR A 431 -8.60 -9.60 -0.80
N THR A 432 -7.62 -8.94 -1.44
CA THR A 432 -6.72 -7.97 -0.78
C THR A 432 -6.77 -6.60 -1.46
N LEU A 433 -6.19 -5.56 -0.83
CA LEU A 433 -6.23 -4.19 -1.35
C LEU A 433 -5.17 -3.90 -2.41
N ASN A 434 -4.04 -4.63 -2.44
CA ASN A 434 -2.96 -4.41 -3.40
C ASN A 434 -2.00 -5.62 -3.50
N LEU A 435 -1.12 -5.57 -4.51
CA LEU A 435 -0.08 -6.57 -4.78
C LEU A 435 0.83 -6.84 -3.56
N GLY A 436 1.20 -5.80 -2.80
CA GLY A 436 2.09 -5.93 -1.64
C GLY A 436 1.50 -6.81 -0.54
N LEU A 437 0.21 -6.63 -0.25
CA LEU A 437 -0.53 -7.50 0.68
C LEU A 437 -0.71 -8.92 0.13
N CYS A 438 -0.86 -9.09 -1.18
CA CYS A 438 -0.95 -10.42 -1.79
C CYS A 438 0.38 -11.19 -1.70
N LEU A 439 1.50 -10.54 -2.01
CA LEU A 439 2.84 -11.14 -1.87
C LEU A 439 3.18 -11.47 -0.40
N ALA A 440 2.74 -10.65 0.55
CA ALA A 440 2.88 -10.91 1.98
C ALA A 440 2.09 -12.12 2.49
N LEU A 441 1.11 -12.60 1.72
CA LEU A 441 0.34 -13.82 1.98
C LEU A 441 0.85 -15.03 1.18
N HIS A 442 1.99 -14.92 0.49
CA HIS A 442 2.51 -15.94 -0.42
C HIS A 442 1.48 -16.33 -1.49
N GLY A 443 1.02 -15.32 -2.25
CA GLY A 443 0.07 -15.53 -3.34
C GLY A 443 0.36 -14.70 -4.59
N VAL A 444 -0.21 -15.18 -5.70
CA VAL A 444 -0.18 -14.56 -7.03
C VAL A 444 -1.39 -13.64 -7.20
N TRP A 445 -1.10 -12.35 -7.37
CA TRP A 445 -2.09 -11.30 -7.56
C TRP A 445 -2.73 -11.35 -8.95
N GLN A 446 -4.06 -11.34 -9.01
CA GLN A 446 -4.82 -11.45 -10.26
C GLN A 446 -5.26 -10.10 -10.85
N GLY A 447 -4.93 -8.98 -10.19
CA GLY A 447 -5.26 -7.63 -10.64
C GLY A 447 -6.40 -6.99 -9.85
N ALA A 448 -6.39 -5.66 -9.77
CA ALA A 448 -7.42 -4.89 -9.07
C ALA A 448 -8.80 -5.08 -9.74
N GLY A 449 -9.87 -5.17 -8.95
CA GLY A 449 -11.23 -5.40 -9.45
C GLY A 449 -11.55 -6.85 -9.82
N THR A 450 -10.60 -7.78 -9.71
CA THR A 450 -10.89 -9.23 -9.79
C THR A 450 -11.50 -9.74 -8.47
N THR A 451 -12.39 -10.72 -8.55
CA THR A 451 -13.00 -11.39 -7.39
C THR A 451 -12.59 -12.85 -7.38
N CYS A 452 -12.50 -13.46 -6.20
CA CYS A 452 -12.11 -14.88 -6.08
C CYS A 452 -13.00 -15.84 -6.91
N ALA A 453 -14.28 -15.51 -7.10
CA ALA A 453 -15.19 -16.28 -7.94
C ALA A 453 -14.83 -16.29 -9.44
N ASN A 454 -14.13 -15.25 -9.92
CA ASN A 454 -13.81 -15.05 -11.34
C ASN A 454 -12.29 -15.13 -11.63
N ALA A 455 -11.48 -15.30 -10.59
CA ALA A 455 -10.02 -15.26 -10.67
C ALA A 455 -9.39 -16.56 -11.22
N GLY A 456 -10.14 -17.67 -11.24
CA GLY A 456 -9.62 -18.96 -11.69
C GLY A 456 -8.46 -19.49 -10.84
N CYS A 457 -8.41 -19.10 -9.56
CA CYS A 457 -7.38 -19.58 -8.64
C CYS A 457 -7.43 -21.11 -8.52
N PRO A 458 -6.28 -21.79 -8.37
CA PRO A 458 -6.27 -23.20 -8.01
C PRO A 458 -7.01 -23.39 -6.69
N GLU A 459 -8.12 -24.14 -6.70
CA GLU A 459 -8.80 -24.52 -5.47
C GLU A 459 -7.84 -25.37 -4.60
N PRO A 460 -7.88 -25.25 -3.27
CA PRO A 460 -7.02 -26.05 -2.41
C PRO A 460 -7.42 -27.52 -2.53
N ILE A 461 -6.45 -28.38 -2.85
CA ILE A 461 -6.67 -29.83 -2.90
C ILE A 461 -7.33 -30.32 -1.59
N GLY A 462 -8.26 -31.26 -1.72
CA GLY A 462 -8.98 -31.84 -0.61
C GLY A 462 -9.03 -33.36 -0.72
N ALA A 463 -9.07 -34.01 0.43
CA ALA A 463 -9.09 -35.44 0.57
C ALA A 463 -10.41 -36.02 0.04
N CYS A 464 -10.29 -36.99 -0.85
CA CYS A 464 -11.37 -37.83 -1.31
C CYS A 464 -11.28 -39.20 -0.63
N CYS A 465 -12.20 -39.49 0.28
CA CYS A 465 -12.31 -40.81 0.90
C CYS A 465 -13.07 -41.76 -0.01
N LEU A 466 -12.39 -42.80 -0.50
CA LEU A 466 -12.97 -43.78 -1.41
C LEU A 466 -13.73 -44.88 -0.62
N PRO A 467 -14.69 -45.60 -1.25
CA PRO A 467 -15.52 -46.59 -0.56
C PRO A 467 -14.77 -47.82 0.00
N ASP A 468 -13.52 -48.05 -0.42
CA ASP A 468 -12.64 -49.10 0.08
C ASP A 468 -11.82 -48.67 1.32
N GLY A 469 -12.00 -47.43 1.78
CA GLY A 469 -11.27 -46.84 2.91
C GLY A 469 -9.94 -46.20 2.52
N SER A 470 -9.56 -46.22 1.24
CA SER A 470 -8.39 -45.47 0.75
C SER A 470 -8.70 -43.97 0.61
N CYS A 471 -7.65 -43.15 0.54
CA CYS A 471 -7.74 -41.71 0.41
C CYS A 471 -6.91 -41.22 -0.77
N SER A 472 -7.43 -40.28 -1.55
CA SER A 472 -6.70 -39.57 -2.61
C SER A 472 -6.94 -38.07 -2.49
N ASP A 473 -5.89 -37.26 -2.47
CA ASP A 473 -6.02 -35.81 -2.57
C ASP A 473 -6.43 -35.43 -4.00
N VAL A 474 -7.48 -34.62 -4.15
CA VAL A 474 -8.04 -34.21 -5.45
C VAL A 474 -8.30 -32.71 -5.50
N ALA A 475 -8.39 -32.15 -6.71
CA ALA A 475 -8.51 -30.70 -6.91
C ALA A 475 -9.85 -30.10 -6.41
N ASP A 476 -10.95 -30.84 -6.50
CA ASP A 476 -12.29 -30.36 -6.12
C ASP A 476 -13.26 -31.53 -5.82
N GLU A 477 -14.48 -31.17 -5.39
CA GLU A 477 -15.55 -32.12 -5.11
C GLU A 477 -16.00 -32.91 -6.35
N ALA A 478 -15.93 -32.33 -7.56
CA ALA A 478 -16.33 -33.00 -8.79
C ALA A 478 -15.35 -34.11 -9.17
N ALA A 479 -14.05 -33.87 -9.00
CA ALA A 479 -12.99 -34.87 -9.13
C ALA A 479 -13.16 -36.00 -8.10
N CYS A 480 -13.55 -35.69 -6.86
CA CYS A 480 -13.83 -36.72 -5.86
C CYS A 480 -15.04 -37.59 -6.23
N ASN A 481 -16.14 -36.96 -6.63
CA ASN A 481 -17.35 -37.65 -7.08
C ASN A 481 -17.08 -38.53 -8.32
N ALA A 482 -16.18 -38.11 -9.22
CA ALA A 482 -15.76 -38.91 -10.37
C ALA A 482 -14.96 -40.18 -9.99
N LEU A 483 -14.28 -40.18 -8.84
CA LEU A 483 -13.65 -41.37 -8.25
C LEU A 483 -14.64 -42.23 -7.42
N GLY A 484 -15.90 -41.80 -7.29
CA GLY A 484 -16.91 -42.47 -6.46
C GLY A 484 -16.68 -42.31 -4.94
N GLY A 485 -15.82 -41.38 -4.54
CA GLY A 485 -15.52 -41.09 -3.13
C GLY A 485 -16.35 -39.96 -2.55
N LYS A 486 -16.13 -39.67 -1.27
CA LYS A 486 -16.72 -38.55 -0.53
C LYS A 486 -15.64 -37.51 -0.20
N PHE A 487 -15.85 -36.29 -0.66
CA PHE A 487 -14.94 -35.16 -0.43
C PHE A 487 -15.01 -34.69 1.02
N GLN A 488 -13.85 -34.46 1.65
CA GLN A 488 -13.77 -34.05 3.07
C GLN A 488 -13.71 -32.52 3.26
N GLY A 489 -13.67 -31.76 2.16
CA GLY A 489 -13.55 -30.30 2.15
C GLY A 489 -12.20 -29.84 1.60
N ALA A 490 -12.19 -28.64 0.99
CA ALA A 490 -10.97 -28.05 0.43
C ALA A 490 -9.96 -27.75 1.54
N GLY A 491 -8.69 -28.11 1.32
CA GLY A 491 -7.60 -27.92 2.29
C GLY A 491 -7.50 -28.98 3.40
N VAL A 492 -8.39 -29.97 3.43
CA VAL A 492 -8.24 -31.16 4.30
C VAL A 492 -7.44 -32.20 3.54
N LEU A 493 -6.19 -32.49 3.91
CA LEU A 493 -5.35 -33.48 3.21
C LEU A 493 -5.57 -34.91 3.72
N CYS A 494 -5.25 -35.90 2.89
CA CYS A 494 -5.34 -37.33 3.23
C CYS A 494 -4.46 -37.76 4.42
N GLU A 495 -3.39 -37.01 4.73
CA GLU A 495 -2.59 -37.22 5.96
C GLU A 495 -3.28 -36.70 7.24
N GLN A 496 -4.31 -35.86 7.10
CA GLN A 496 -5.00 -35.15 8.19
C GLN A 496 -6.42 -35.68 8.45
N THR A 497 -6.90 -36.62 7.64
CA THR A 497 -8.23 -37.21 7.76
C THR A 497 -8.19 -38.74 7.69
N SER A 498 -8.99 -39.39 8.53
CA SER A 498 -9.09 -40.85 8.56
C SER A 498 -10.32 -41.31 7.79
N CYS A 499 -10.12 -41.85 6.59
CA CYS A 499 -11.21 -42.41 5.80
C CYS A 499 -11.79 -43.67 6.47
N PRO A 500 -13.13 -43.80 6.60
CA PRO A 500 -13.72 -44.98 7.22
C PRO A 500 -13.41 -46.25 6.44
N LEU A 501 -12.80 -47.24 7.12
CA LEU A 501 -12.61 -48.57 6.56
C LEU A 501 -13.97 -49.27 6.37
N PRO A 502 -14.13 -50.08 5.30
CA PRO A 502 -15.37 -50.80 5.05
C PRO A 502 -15.62 -51.87 6.12
N THR A 503 -16.74 -51.74 6.84
CA THR A 503 -17.13 -52.65 7.92
C THR A 503 -17.93 -53.85 7.41
N GLY A 504 -18.04 -54.88 8.25
CA GLY A 504 -18.79 -56.11 7.98
C GLY A 504 -19.02 -56.92 9.26
N ALA A 505 -19.67 -58.06 9.12
CA ALA A 505 -19.98 -58.98 10.20
C ALA A 505 -18.73 -59.67 10.74
N CYS A 506 -18.46 -59.45 12.03
CA CYS A 506 -17.38 -60.06 12.78
C CYS A 506 -17.99 -61.02 13.81
N CYS A 507 -17.71 -62.31 13.67
CA CYS A 507 -18.09 -63.32 14.65
C CYS A 507 -17.03 -63.42 15.74
N LEU A 508 -17.43 -63.22 17.00
CA LEU A 508 -16.56 -63.37 18.16
C LEU A 508 -16.64 -64.81 18.70
N ASP A 509 -15.62 -65.23 19.46
CA ASP A 509 -15.51 -66.58 20.02
C ASP A 509 -16.62 -66.93 21.05
N ASP A 510 -17.33 -65.92 21.57
CA ASP A 510 -18.50 -66.10 22.46
C ASP A 510 -19.81 -66.40 21.70
N GLY A 511 -19.75 -66.50 20.37
CA GLY A 511 -20.91 -66.72 19.50
C GLY A 511 -21.68 -65.46 19.13
N SER A 512 -21.27 -64.28 19.62
CA SER A 512 -21.87 -63.00 19.25
C SER A 512 -21.36 -62.47 17.90
N CYS A 513 -22.13 -61.58 17.28
CA CYS A 513 -21.73 -60.89 16.05
C CYS A 513 -21.77 -59.38 16.22
N ILE A 514 -20.66 -58.71 15.89
CA ILE A 514 -20.55 -57.25 15.85
C ILE A 514 -20.26 -56.76 14.44
N THR A 515 -20.61 -55.51 14.12
CA THR A 515 -20.20 -54.87 12.86
C THR A 515 -18.92 -54.08 13.10
N ALA A 516 -17.82 -54.51 12.48
CA ALA A 516 -16.48 -53.94 12.64
C ALA A 516 -15.71 -53.96 11.31
N ASP A 517 -14.58 -53.26 11.20
CA ASP A 517 -13.63 -53.47 10.11
C ASP A 517 -12.78 -54.74 10.35
N ALA A 518 -12.04 -55.20 9.33
CA ALA A 518 -11.23 -56.42 9.40
C ALA A 518 -10.13 -56.39 10.48
N ALA A 519 -9.50 -55.23 10.72
CA ALA A 519 -8.42 -55.10 11.69
C ALA A 519 -8.98 -55.09 13.12
N THR A 520 -10.05 -54.32 13.35
CA THR A 520 -10.78 -54.28 14.63
C THR A 520 -11.42 -55.63 14.98
N CYS A 521 -11.91 -56.37 13.98
CA CYS A 521 -12.41 -57.73 14.16
C CYS A 521 -11.30 -58.68 14.62
N THR A 522 -10.16 -58.69 13.91
CA THR A 522 -8.99 -59.51 14.26
C THR A 522 -8.45 -59.15 15.65
N ALA A 523 -8.45 -57.86 16.02
CA ALA A 523 -8.00 -57.40 17.34
C ALA A 523 -8.90 -57.87 18.50
N GLN A 524 -10.17 -58.19 18.23
CA GLN A 524 -11.10 -58.80 19.18
C GLN A 524 -11.09 -60.35 19.12
N SER A 525 -10.09 -60.94 18.46
CA SER A 525 -9.99 -62.38 18.15
C SER A 525 -11.13 -62.93 17.26
N GLY A 526 -11.95 -62.06 16.67
CA GLY A 526 -13.08 -62.46 15.86
C GLY A 526 -12.73 -62.81 14.42
N THR A 527 -13.60 -63.61 13.79
CA THR A 527 -13.54 -63.96 12.36
C THR A 527 -14.35 -62.98 11.52
N PHE A 528 -13.68 -62.30 10.58
CA PHE A 528 -14.30 -61.30 9.70
C PHE A 528 -14.91 -61.94 8.45
N ASN A 529 -16.21 -61.72 8.20
CA ASN A 529 -16.96 -62.34 7.11
C ASN A 529 -16.99 -61.50 5.81
N GLY A 530 -16.06 -60.54 5.68
CA GLY A 530 -15.92 -59.67 4.51
C GLY A 530 -16.71 -58.36 4.60
N ALA A 531 -16.23 -57.33 3.90
CA ALA A 531 -16.85 -56.02 3.84
C ALA A 531 -18.31 -56.09 3.33
N GLY A 532 -19.22 -55.35 3.97
CA GLY A 532 -20.64 -55.31 3.62
C GLY A 532 -21.47 -56.52 4.08
N SER A 533 -20.86 -57.54 4.71
CA SER A 533 -21.61 -58.63 5.35
C SER A 533 -22.38 -58.09 6.58
N LEU A 534 -23.60 -58.58 6.80
CA LEU A 534 -24.48 -58.15 7.89
C LEU A 534 -24.62 -59.25 8.93
N CYS A 535 -24.50 -58.91 10.22
CA CYS A 535 -24.60 -59.89 11.31
C CYS A 535 -25.93 -60.68 11.35
N VAL A 536 -27.02 -60.10 10.85
CA VAL A 536 -28.31 -60.80 10.73
C VAL A 536 -28.30 -61.95 9.72
N ASN A 537 -27.34 -61.94 8.78
CA ASN A 537 -27.20 -62.95 7.71
C ASN A 537 -26.00 -63.89 7.92
N VAL A 538 -25.31 -63.80 9.06
CA VAL A 538 -24.13 -64.61 9.38
C VAL A 538 -24.41 -65.38 10.67
N THR A 539 -24.44 -66.70 10.58
CA THR A 539 -24.54 -67.58 11.76
C THR A 539 -23.16 -67.77 12.36
N CYS A 540 -22.88 -67.09 13.47
CA CYS A 540 -21.63 -67.27 14.20
C CYS A 540 -21.63 -68.62 14.95
N PRO A 541 -20.50 -69.36 14.96
CA PRO A 541 -20.39 -70.62 15.71
C PRO A 541 -20.70 -70.38 17.19
N GLN A 542 -21.63 -71.16 17.75
CA GLN A 542 -21.95 -71.08 19.17
C GLN A 542 -20.92 -71.90 19.98
N PRO A 543 -20.52 -71.43 21.18
CA PRO A 543 -19.48 -72.08 21.96
C PRO A 543 -20.00 -73.39 22.59
N SER A 544 -19.24 -74.48 22.43
CA SER A 544 -19.63 -75.83 22.85
C SER A 544 -19.28 -76.16 24.31
N GLY A 545 -19.98 -77.15 24.87
CA GLY A 545 -19.71 -77.75 26.17
C GLY A 545 -20.29 -79.17 26.30
N ALA A 546 -20.04 -79.82 27.44
CA ALA A 546 -20.49 -81.17 27.72
C ALA A 546 -22.01 -81.22 27.98
N CYS A 547 -22.71 -81.99 27.17
CA CYS A 547 -24.14 -82.25 27.25
C CYS A 547 -24.39 -83.69 27.68
N CYS A 548 -25.07 -83.90 28.81
CA CYS A 548 -25.52 -85.22 29.24
C CYS A 548 -26.91 -85.52 28.69
N LEU A 549 -27.01 -86.47 27.76
CA LEU A 549 -28.28 -86.89 27.18
C LEU A 549 -29.04 -87.87 28.10
N PRO A 550 -30.38 -87.95 28.02
CA PRO A 550 -31.18 -88.90 28.82
C PRO A 550 -30.85 -90.38 28.61
N SER A 551 -30.13 -90.72 27.54
CA SER A 551 -29.61 -92.05 27.25
C SER A 551 -28.40 -92.46 28.10
N GLY A 552 -27.85 -91.54 28.92
CA GLY A 552 -26.61 -91.75 29.66
C GLY A 552 -25.33 -91.48 28.85
N VAL A 553 -25.45 -90.96 27.62
CA VAL A 553 -24.33 -90.58 26.74
C VAL A 553 -23.99 -89.10 26.93
N CYS A 554 -22.69 -88.79 26.99
CA CYS A 554 -22.20 -87.41 26.92
C CYS A 554 -21.78 -87.06 25.49
N ILE A 555 -22.19 -85.89 25.00
CA ILE A 555 -21.69 -85.29 23.74
C ILE A 555 -21.22 -83.84 23.96
N GLU A 556 -20.25 -83.37 23.19
CA GLU A 556 -19.83 -81.97 23.22
C GLU A 556 -20.55 -81.21 22.09
N THR A 557 -21.37 -80.23 22.47
CA THR A 557 -22.27 -79.47 21.57
C THR A 557 -22.61 -78.10 22.20
N ASP A 558 -23.22 -77.17 21.48
CA ASP A 558 -23.78 -75.94 22.07
C ASP A 558 -25.02 -76.21 22.94
N GLU A 559 -25.42 -75.20 23.74
CA GLU A 559 -26.53 -75.29 24.70
C GLU A 559 -27.88 -75.55 24.04
N ASP A 560 -28.19 -74.89 22.92
CA ASP A 560 -29.46 -75.06 22.20
C ASP A 560 -29.60 -76.47 21.63
N ASN A 561 -28.55 -77.00 21.00
CA ASN A 561 -28.53 -78.38 20.50
C ASN A 561 -28.51 -79.42 21.65
N CYS A 562 -28.01 -79.06 22.83
CA CYS A 562 -28.11 -79.91 24.02
C CYS A 562 -29.56 -79.99 24.54
N LEU A 563 -30.18 -78.84 24.77
CA LEU A 563 -31.56 -78.73 25.25
C LEU A 563 -32.56 -79.29 24.22
N GLY A 564 -32.31 -79.10 22.93
CA GLY A 564 -33.09 -79.68 21.84
C GLY A 564 -33.09 -81.21 21.81
N GLN A 565 -32.04 -81.85 22.33
CA GLN A 565 -31.97 -83.30 22.54
C GLN A 565 -32.46 -83.74 23.94
N SER A 566 -33.12 -82.84 24.67
CA SER A 566 -33.55 -83.03 26.08
C SER A 566 -32.39 -83.36 27.03
N GLY A 567 -31.16 -82.97 26.69
CA GLY A 567 -29.98 -83.15 27.53
C GLY A 567 -29.80 -82.04 28.56
N VAL A 568 -28.93 -82.29 29.53
CA VAL A 568 -28.50 -81.30 30.53
C VAL A 568 -27.14 -80.76 30.13
N PHE A 569 -27.08 -79.46 29.85
CA PHE A 569 -25.85 -78.76 29.48
C PHE A 569 -25.04 -78.38 30.73
N ASN A 570 -23.74 -78.69 30.74
CA ASN A 570 -22.86 -78.46 31.89
C ASN A 570 -22.01 -77.18 31.77
N GLY A 571 -22.40 -76.28 30.87
CA GLY A 571 -21.77 -74.98 30.64
C GLY A 571 -20.69 -75.01 29.55
N VAL A 572 -20.46 -73.85 28.94
CA VAL A 572 -19.46 -73.63 27.88
C VAL A 572 -18.06 -74.06 28.33
N GLY A 573 -17.31 -74.75 27.45
CA GLY A 573 -15.95 -75.20 27.69
C GLY A 573 -15.81 -76.41 28.62
N SER A 574 -16.92 -76.97 29.12
CA SER A 574 -16.90 -78.26 29.80
C SER A 574 -16.65 -79.41 28.80
N LEU A 575 -15.84 -80.40 29.19
CA LEU A 575 -15.47 -81.54 28.33
C LEU A 575 -16.10 -82.84 28.84
N CYS A 576 -16.63 -83.65 27.94
CA CYS A 576 -17.35 -84.88 28.30
C CYS A 576 -16.48 -85.92 29.03
N VAL A 577 -15.16 -85.87 28.86
CA VAL A 577 -14.21 -86.72 29.61
C VAL A 577 -14.24 -86.49 31.12
N ASN A 578 -14.78 -85.35 31.58
CA ASN A 578 -14.82 -84.95 32.99
C ASN A 578 -16.22 -85.15 33.63
N PHE A 579 -17.22 -85.62 32.88
CA PHE A 579 -18.61 -85.75 33.35
C PHE A 579 -19.13 -87.18 33.17
N THR A 580 -19.59 -87.79 34.26
CA THR A 580 -20.28 -89.09 34.21
C THR A 580 -21.78 -88.84 34.18
N CYS A 581 -22.39 -89.04 33.01
CA CYS A 581 -23.84 -88.85 32.87
C CYS A 581 -24.63 -89.96 33.59
N PRO A 582 -25.74 -89.64 34.26
CA PRO A 582 -26.60 -90.64 34.91
C PRO A 582 -27.03 -91.72 33.91
N GLN A 583 -26.83 -92.99 34.26
CA GLN A 583 -27.26 -94.10 33.42
C GLN A 583 -28.76 -94.37 33.61
N PRO A 584 -29.48 -94.74 32.54
CA PRO A 584 -30.93 -94.96 32.63
C PRO A 584 -31.24 -96.25 33.42
N VAL A 585 -32.11 -96.11 34.43
CA VAL A 585 -32.47 -97.20 35.37
C VAL A 585 -33.71 -97.99 34.93
N GLY A 586 -33.89 -99.16 35.54
CA GLY A 586 -35.06 -100.03 35.39
C GLY A 586 -35.12 -101.09 36.48
N ALA A 587 -36.18 -101.90 36.48
CA ALA A 587 -36.42 -102.94 37.48
C ALA A 587 -35.47 -104.14 37.30
N CYS A 588 -34.91 -104.60 38.41
CA CYS A 588 -34.02 -105.75 38.50
C CYS A 588 -34.60 -106.78 39.48
N CYS A 589 -35.01 -107.94 38.96
CA CYS A 589 -35.45 -109.07 39.80
C CYS A 589 -34.24 -109.85 40.30
N LEU A 590 -34.02 -109.89 41.62
CA LEU A 590 -32.99 -110.69 42.26
C LEU A 590 -33.48 -112.14 42.43
N ALA A 591 -32.53 -113.08 42.59
CA ALA A 591 -32.85 -114.51 42.78
C ALA A 591 -33.60 -114.81 44.11
N SER A 592 -33.61 -113.86 45.05
CA SER A 592 -34.42 -113.89 46.27
C SER A 592 -35.90 -113.57 46.06
N GLY A 593 -36.30 -113.16 44.84
CA GLY A 593 -37.64 -112.63 44.55
C GLY A 593 -37.82 -111.15 44.89
N GLU A 594 -36.79 -110.49 45.45
CA GLU A 594 -36.77 -109.04 45.67
C GLU A 594 -36.55 -108.28 44.35
N CYS A 595 -37.10 -107.07 44.24
CA CYS A 595 -36.91 -106.18 43.09
C CYS A 595 -36.27 -104.86 43.51
N VAL A 596 -35.21 -104.45 42.81
CA VAL A 596 -34.55 -103.14 42.98
C VAL A 596 -34.51 -102.36 41.66
N GLU A 597 -34.61 -101.03 41.71
CA GLU A 597 -34.45 -100.18 40.53
C GLU A 597 -33.00 -99.68 40.42
N THR A 598 -32.31 -100.06 39.35
CA THR A 598 -30.87 -99.78 39.12
C THR A 598 -30.59 -99.77 37.61
N ASP A 599 -29.34 -99.57 37.16
CA ASP A 599 -29.02 -99.69 35.73
C ASP A 599 -28.72 -101.16 35.34
N GLN A 600 -28.61 -101.44 34.05
CA GLN A 600 -28.35 -102.79 33.51
C GLN A 600 -27.10 -103.45 34.13
N ASN A 601 -26.03 -102.68 34.35
CA ASN A 601 -24.77 -103.18 34.89
C ASN A 601 -24.88 -103.43 36.40
N GLY A 602 -25.49 -102.49 37.13
CA GLY A 602 -25.82 -102.62 38.54
C GLY A 602 -26.72 -103.82 38.83
N CYS A 603 -27.64 -104.14 37.91
CA CYS A 603 -28.48 -105.33 38.01
C CYS A 603 -27.69 -106.63 37.84
N THR A 604 -26.89 -106.75 36.79
CA THR A 604 -26.03 -107.94 36.59
C THR A 604 -24.97 -108.10 37.68
N ALA A 605 -24.45 -107.01 38.24
CA ALA A 605 -23.49 -107.05 39.36
C ALA A 605 -24.12 -107.62 40.64
N GLN A 606 -25.43 -107.47 40.82
CA GLN A 606 -26.21 -108.07 41.91
C GLN A 606 -26.74 -109.48 41.58
N GLY A 607 -26.38 -110.04 40.42
CA GLY A 607 -26.86 -111.36 39.96
C GLY A 607 -28.34 -111.40 39.59
N GLY A 608 -28.97 -110.23 39.39
CA GLY A 608 -30.37 -110.10 39.04
C GLY A 608 -30.65 -110.12 37.54
N THR A 609 -31.92 -110.30 37.18
CA THR A 609 -32.42 -110.21 35.81
C THR A 609 -33.03 -108.82 35.57
N PHE A 610 -32.45 -108.07 34.63
CA PHE A 610 -32.90 -106.72 34.30
C PHE A 610 -34.12 -106.75 33.37
N SER A 611 -35.17 -106.01 33.72
CA SER A 611 -36.44 -105.99 32.97
C SER A 611 -36.52 -104.85 31.94
N GLY A 612 -35.38 -104.19 31.67
CA GLY A 612 -35.25 -103.12 30.68
C GLY A 612 -35.39 -101.71 31.28
N VAL A 613 -34.79 -100.74 30.61
CA VAL A 613 -34.84 -99.32 31.01
C VAL A 613 -36.29 -98.83 31.11
N GLY A 614 -36.60 -98.10 32.18
CA GLY A 614 -37.93 -97.54 32.43
C GLY A 614 -38.98 -98.53 32.95
N SER A 615 -38.63 -99.80 33.13
CA SER A 615 -39.46 -100.74 33.92
C SER A 615 -39.36 -100.37 35.41
N THR A 616 -40.45 -100.51 36.15
CA THR A 616 -40.49 -100.24 37.61
C THR A 616 -40.75 -101.51 38.40
N CYS A 617 -40.26 -101.56 39.63
CA CYS A 617 -40.47 -102.70 40.52
C CYS A 617 -41.94 -102.86 40.95
N ALA A 618 -42.74 -101.80 40.85
CA ALA A 618 -44.19 -101.88 41.04
C ALA A 618 -44.93 -102.60 39.88
N ALA A 619 -44.36 -102.60 38.67
CA ALA A 619 -44.96 -103.22 37.48
C ALA A 619 -44.37 -104.61 37.15
N THR A 620 -43.21 -104.95 37.72
CA THR A 620 -42.43 -106.14 37.38
C THR A 620 -42.67 -107.25 38.40
N LYS A 621 -43.29 -108.37 37.98
CA LYS A 621 -43.53 -109.54 38.84
C LYS A 621 -42.33 -110.48 38.85
N CYS A 622 -41.53 -110.45 39.92
CA CYS A 622 -40.55 -111.49 40.21
C CYS A 622 -41.25 -112.71 40.84
N ALA A 623 -40.92 -113.93 40.39
CA ALA A 623 -41.59 -115.15 40.84
C ALA A 623 -41.20 -115.54 42.29
N GLN A 624 -42.14 -116.12 43.03
CA GLN A 624 -41.99 -116.55 44.44
C GLN A 624 -42.28 -118.06 44.57
N PRO A 625 -41.65 -118.83 45.49
CA PRO A 625 -41.92 -120.25 45.68
C PRO A 625 -43.27 -120.55 46.42
N CYS A 626 -43.93 -121.66 46.09
CA CYS A 626 -45.17 -122.13 46.74
C CYS A 626 -44.87 -122.91 48.03
N GLY A 627 -45.12 -122.31 49.19
CA GLY A 627 -45.05 -123.03 50.47
C GLY A 627 -46.03 -124.21 50.56
N CYS A 628 -47.10 -124.17 49.75
CA CYS A 628 -48.10 -125.20 49.57
C CYS A 628 -47.59 -126.51 48.93
N ASP A 629 -46.53 -126.46 48.13
CA ASP A 629 -45.88 -127.60 47.47
C ASP A 629 -44.92 -128.23 48.49
N TRP A 630 -45.49 -128.94 49.46
CA TRP A 630 -44.82 -129.37 50.69
C TRP A 630 -43.59 -130.25 50.42
N ASN A 631 -43.59 -131.02 49.32
CA ASN A 631 -42.43 -131.81 48.93
C ASN A 631 -41.53 -131.13 47.87
N ASN A 632 -41.86 -129.89 47.46
CA ASN A 632 -41.14 -129.08 46.46
C ASN A 632 -41.00 -129.80 45.10
N SER A 633 -42.04 -130.49 44.66
CA SER A 633 -42.09 -131.19 43.36
C SER A 633 -42.23 -130.24 42.16
N GLY A 634 -42.75 -129.03 42.39
CA GLY A 634 -43.17 -128.07 41.39
C GLY A 634 -44.65 -128.15 41.00
N ASP A 635 -45.39 -129.16 41.46
CA ASP A 635 -46.80 -129.41 41.12
C ASP A 635 -47.64 -129.63 42.38
N LEU A 636 -48.53 -128.67 42.71
CA LEU A 636 -49.40 -128.75 43.88
C LEU A 636 -50.42 -129.90 43.76
N SER A 637 -50.16 -131.01 44.43
CA SER A 637 -50.83 -132.29 44.18
C SER A 637 -51.40 -132.91 45.45
N SER A 638 -52.24 -133.95 45.33
CA SER A 638 -52.67 -134.71 46.51
C SER A 638 -51.52 -135.35 47.30
N GLN A 639 -50.32 -135.47 46.70
CA GLN A 639 -49.15 -135.98 47.41
C GLN A 639 -48.70 -134.99 48.50
N ASP A 640 -48.62 -133.70 48.17
CA ASP A 640 -48.27 -132.62 49.11
C ASP A 640 -49.25 -132.56 50.28
N PHE A 641 -50.53 -132.74 49.99
CA PHE A 641 -51.57 -132.86 51.01
C PHE A 641 -51.30 -134.03 51.98
N PHE A 642 -50.99 -135.22 51.47
CA PHE A 642 -50.70 -136.38 52.32
C PHE A 642 -49.34 -136.29 53.04
N ASP A 643 -48.34 -135.67 52.42
CA ASP A 643 -47.02 -135.45 53.01
C ASP A 643 -47.11 -134.45 54.16
N PHE A 644 -47.83 -133.34 53.97
CA PHE A 644 -48.12 -132.38 55.05
C PHE A 644 -48.94 -133.04 56.17
N ILE A 645 -49.99 -133.79 55.86
CA ILE A 645 -50.79 -134.50 56.89
C ILE A 645 -49.95 -135.50 57.68
N SER A 646 -49.00 -136.18 57.02
CA SER A 646 -48.07 -137.09 57.70
C SER A 646 -47.09 -136.34 58.60
N ALA A 647 -46.61 -135.16 58.18
CA ALA A 647 -45.78 -134.28 58.98
C ALA A 647 -46.55 -133.72 60.20
N PHE A 648 -47.80 -133.31 59.97
CA PHE A 648 -48.71 -132.76 60.98
C PHE A 648 -48.97 -133.72 62.14
N PHE A 649 -49.36 -134.97 61.85
CA PHE A 649 -49.55 -135.99 62.89
C PHE A 649 -48.24 -136.52 63.50
N SER A 650 -47.09 -136.08 62.99
CA SER A 650 -45.75 -136.37 63.53
C SER A 650 -45.14 -135.18 64.30
N ASP A 651 -45.93 -134.14 64.59
CA ASP A 651 -45.52 -132.91 65.29
C ASP A 651 -44.44 -132.10 64.55
N ASN A 652 -44.40 -132.20 63.22
CA ASN A 652 -43.43 -131.56 62.34
C ASN A 652 -44.10 -130.90 61.12
N GLY A 653 -45.34 -130.44 61.29
CA GLY A 653 -46.19 -129.81 60.27
C GLY A 653 -46.46 -128.33 60.56
N ASP A 654 -45.45 -127.63 61.06
CA ASP A 654 -45.42 -126.17 61.23
C ASP A 654 -45.34 -125.51 59.84
N PHE A 655 -46.44 -124.90 59.40
CA PHE A 655 -46.59 -124.32 58.05
C PHE A 655 -46.35 -122.82 58.05
N ASN A 656 -46.75 -122.12 59.11
CA ASN A 656 -46.57 -120.68 59.23
C ASN A 656 -45.22 -120.28 59.87
N MET A 657 -44.41 -121.28 60.28
CA MET A 657 -43.07 -121.17 60.84
C MET A 657 -43.03 -120.49 62.22
N ASP A 658 -44.06 -120.65 63.04
CA ASP A 658 -44.11 -120.12 64.42
C ASP A 658 -43.38 -121.01 65.45
N GLY A 659 -42.98 -122.21 65.05
CA GLY A 659 -42.21 -123.16 65.84
C GLY A 659 -43.03 -124.24 66.56
N VAL A 660 -44.36 -124.30 66.36
CA VAL A 660 -45.22 -125.34 66.95
C VAL A 660 -46.24 -125.88 65.94
N THR A 661 -46.39 -127.20 65.85
CA THR A 661 -47.42 -127.80 64.98
C THR A 661 -48.80 -127.66 65.64
N THR A 662 -49.66 -126.78 65.14
CA THR A 662 -50.99 -126.52 65.71
C THR A 662 -52.11 -126.63 64.68
N SER A 663 -53.37 -126.68 65.13
CA SER A 663 -54.50 -126.65 64.18
C SER A 663 -54.50 -125.42 63.26
N GLN A 664 -53.78 -124.35 63.59
CA GLN A 664 -53.64 -123.18 62.73
C GLN A 664 -52.85 -123.53 61.46
N ASP A 665 -51.72 -124.21 61.59
CA ASP A 665 -50.89 -124.68 60.47
C ASP A 665 -51.65 -125.58 59.50
N PHE A 666 -52.50 -126.46 60.05
CA PHE A 666 -53.39 -127.28 59.23
C PHE A 666 -54.37 -126.41 58.41
N PHE A 667 -54.95 -125.37 59.00
CA PHE A 667 -55.85 -124.46 58.26
C PHE A 667 -55.10 -123.55 57.28
N ASP A 668 -53.90 -123.09 57.61
CA ASP A 668 -53.06 -122.25 56.75
C ASP A 668 -52.58 -123.04 55.53
N PHE A 669 -52.09 -124.26 55.74
CA PHE A 669 -51.74 -125.19 54.66
C PHE A 669 -52.97 -125.53 53.80
N ILE A 670 -54.11 -125.92 54.40
CA ILE A 670 -55.37 -126.18 53.68
C ILE A 670 -55.78 -124.99 52.81
N ALA A 671 -55.68 -123.76 53.35
CA ALA A 671 -56.04 -122.56 52.62
C ALA A 671 -55.13 -122.36 51.40
N CYS A 672 -53.81 -122.49 51.58
CA CYS A 672 -52.82 -122.37 50.51
C CYS A 672 -52.96 -123.50 49.46
N PHE A 673 -53.22 -124.73 49.92
CA PHE A 673 -53.42 -125.92 49.09
C PHE A 673 -54.63 -125.79 48.14
N PHE A 674 -55.75 -125.23 48.63
CA PHE A 674 -56.95 -125.05 47.80
C PHE A 674 -57.02 -123.69 47.08
N SER A 675 -56.24 -122.68 47.48
CA SER A 675 -56.11 -121.44 46.71
C SER A 675 -55.22 -121.60 45.48
N GLY A 676 -54.25 -122.52 45.53
CA GLY A 676 -53.07 -122.46 44.67
C GLY A 676 -52.15 -121.32 45.08
N CYS A 677 -51.06 -121.15 44.32
CA CYS A 677 -50.01 -120.16 44.60
C CYS A 677 -49.91 -119.05 43.54
#